data_AF-A0AAN7BU24-F1
#
_entry.id   AF-A0AAN7BU24-F1
#
_cell.length_a   1.000
_cell.length_b   1.000
_cell.length_c   1.000
_cell.angle_alpha   90.00
_cell.angle_beta   90.00
_cell.angle_gamma   90.00
#
_symmetry.space_group_name_H-M   'P 1'
#
loop_
_entity.id
_entity.type
_entity.pdbx_description
1 polymer ?
#
loop_
_entity_poly.entity_id
_entity_poly.type
_entity_poly.pdbx_seq_one_letter_code
_entity_poly.pdbx_strand_id
1 'polypeptide(L)'
;MSSSPRLPNGDEHDERNPHASASQWRHSESSAYAKFERERAAHSLHGHGHGHPVAREADAQGGVGDLANFLNKSRIETSEMSANGRPTSMRFKPVMAGAEEARAVVQDADGAAEHAGSPVSGTPPDGKEIACGPLINYRRMEGSKWIGSVLVVTVGGGRTQPIVPHLNLRKANGGNNSGIDIQGYCLYSDPRNTFWRFDLEVEMEQSETQWEYSLPELRFASKTKPQVNSFFVPAITESMRIMFHSCNGFSVGTDEDAYNGPCLWKDVLRRHKEAPFHVMVGGGDQIYNDGIRVSGPLSTWTGISNPKKRREYPFPETLREECDDYYLKNYIRWYSTEPFASANGQIPQLNIWDDHDIIDGFGSYVNDFMKCDVFRGIGGTAHKYYMLFQHHLAPPPSTYTSDAVPATTEEEGQGVDPNQFQQAYVHPRITEPGYINGPKPGPYVSEHSHNMFAKLGARIAFLGIDARTERTRHQVNYPETYDAIFSRLKEEFSAAASSGQPFKHLILLLGVPIAYPRLTWLENIFSSPFIAPIKLLNRRIGLGGSFFNSFDGSIDLLDDLDDHYTARTHKKERNCLIHRLQTLSAEFSIRVTILGGDVHLAALGRFYSNPSLNIPTENDYRYIANVVSSAIVNKPPPAAVANLLSRRNKIHHLDHETDETLIKLFDRDPEDGVAKTAKHNNVTMPSRNFAMITENSPTNGSSSSSNGEGYLAPPQAARPQTAQSDNTGAHNLRPKDPRLPIHAGEVNCGSGHKAASPEQHGKGSDGSLDVCIRVEINQSDPEGKTRGYGLTIPALGYKGPKPASVAASSIFGRRRSRSVRSH
;
A
#
# COMPACT_ATOMS: atom_id res chain seq x y z
N MET A 1 34.17 57.07 44.41
CA MET A 1 34.59 58.10 43.44
C MET A 1 34.53 57.42 42.07
N SER A 2 33.44 57.59 41.31
CA SER A 2 33.30 58.60 40.23
C SER A 2 34.30 58.38 39.08
N SER A 3 33.92 58.22 37.82
CA SER A 3 32.66 58.63 37.14
C SER A 3 32.40 57.88 35.82
N SER A 4 31.14 57.73 35.43
CA SER A 4 30.70 57.27 34.09
C SER A 4 30.97 58.30 32.98
N PRO A 5 30.85 57.91 31.70
CA PRO A 5 29.75 58.48 30.90
C PRO A 5 28.85 57.42 30.23
N ARG A 6 27.87 57.87 29.42
CA ARG A 6 26.59 57.21 29.14
C ARG A 6 26.52 56.44 27.80
N LEU A 7 25.54 55.53 27.75
CA LEU A 7 24.96 54.90 26.55
C LEU A 7 24.26 55.91 25.61
N PRO A 8 24.04 55.53 24.34
CA PRO A 8 22.78 55.71 23.63
C PRO A 8 21.97 54.40 23.55
N ASN A 9 20.65 54.53 23.38
CA ASN A 9 19.70 53.41 23.44
C ASN A 9 19.73 52.49 22.21
N GLY A 10 19.24 51.26 22.40
CA GLY A 10 19.21 50.21 21.39
C GLY A 10 18.20 50.36 20.26
N ASP A 11 18.30 49.39 19.37
CA ASP A 11 17.27 48.88 18.47
C ASP A 11 17.33 47.34 18.54
N GLU A 12 16.25 46.67 18.15
CA GLU A 12 16.04 45.24 18.33
C GLU A 12 16.92 44.39 17.40
N HIS A 13 17.56 43.34 17.93
CA HIS A 13 18.31 42.37 17.14
C HIS A 13 17.37 41.37 16.46
N ASP A 14 16.95 41.69 15.24
CA ASP A 14 16.39 40.79 14.24
C ASP A 14 17.46 39.74 13.84
N GLU A 15 17.40 38.53 14.39
CA GLU A 15 18.30 37.41 14.07
C GLU A 15 18.03 36.85 12.66
N ARG A 16 18.43 37.60 11.64
CA ARG A 16 18.34 37.16 10.25
C ARG A 16 19.28 36.00 9.96
N ASN A 17 18.70 34.94 9.40
CA ASN A 17 19.41 33.80 8.84
C ASN A 17 20.50 34.27 7.83
N PRO A 18 21.80 34.05 8.10
CA PRO A 18 22.89 34.46 7.20
C PRO A 18 23.02 33.59 5.93
N HIS A 19 22.16 32.58 5.78
CA HIS A 19 22.09 31.67 4.63
C HIS A 19 20.75 31.73 3.89
N ALA A 20 19.94 32.77 4.09
CA ALA A 20 18.82 33.08 3.21
C ALA A 20 19.32 33.15 1.75
N SER A 21 18.69 32.36 0.86
CA SER A 21 19.22 32.02 -0.47
C SER A 21 19.61 33.24 -1.32
N ALA A 22 20.92 33.47 -1.44
CA ALA A 22 21.49 34.49 -2.33
C ALA A 22 21.67 33.99 -3.78
N SER A 23 20.79 33.11 -4.27
CA SER A 23 20.85 32.52 -5.62
C SER A 23 19.82 33.12 -6.58
N GLN A 24 19.92 34.42 -6.84
CA GLN A 24 19.22 35.05 -7.97
C GLN A 24 20.03 34.95 -9.27
N TRP A 25 19.44 34.27 -10.26
CA TRP A 25 19.43 34.61 -11.69
C TRP A 25 20.56 35.53 -12.22
N ARG A 26 21.65 34.94 -12.72
CA ARG A 26 22.63 35.61 -13.61
C ARG A 26 22.89 34.81 -14.89
N HIS A 27 21.89 34.74 -15.76
CA HIS A 27 22.05 34.24 -17.15
C HIS A 27 21.79 35.29 -18.24
N SER A 28 21.42 36.53 -17.88
CA SER A 28 21.17 37.64 -18.82
C SER A 28 22.43 38.42 -19.26
N GLU A 29 23.59 38.24 -18.62
CA GLU A 29 24.81 39.01 -18.89
C GLU A 29 25.96 38.18 -19.48
N SER A 30 25.67 37.01 -20.08
CA SER A 30 26.67 36.24 -20.82
C SER A 30 26.90 36.83 -22.22
N SER A 31 28.14 37.22 -22.52
CA SER A 31 28.54 37.64 -23.87
C SER A 31 28.35 36.53 -24.93
N ALA A 32 28.35 35.26 -24.51
CA ALA A 32 28.02 34.12 -25.37
C ALA A 32 26.51 34.05 -25.68
N TYR A 33 25.64 34.41 -24.74
CA TYR A 33 24.19 34.48 -24.97
C TYR A 33 23.82 35.63 -25.93
N ALA A 34 24.45 36.81 -25.76
CA ALA A 34 24.30 37.93 -26.68
C ALA A 34 24.83 37.63 -28.10
N LYS A 35 25.78 36.70 -28.24
CA LYS A 35 26.26 36.19 -29.53
C LYS A 35 25.26 35.21 -30.15
N PHE A 36 24.75 34.26 -29.35
CA PHE A 36 23.76 33.26 -29.78
C PHE A 36 22.46 33.88 -30.28
N GLU A 37 21.90 34.90 -29.61
CA GLU A 37 20.69 35.58 -30.10
C GLU A 37 20.92 36.39 -31.38
N ARG A 38 22.13 36.95 -31.60
CA ARG A 38 22.48 37.61 -32.88
C ARG A 38 22.58 36.60 -34.03
N GLU A 39 23.17 35.45 -33.79
CA GLU A 39 23.28 34.36 -34.77
C GLU A 39 21.90 33.75 -35.08
N ARG A 40 21.02 33.60 -34.07
CA ARG A 40 19.63 33.17 -34.24
C ARG A 40 18.79 34.17 -35.05
N ALA A 41 18.94 35.47 -34.79
CA ALA A 41 18.25 36.52 -35.55
C ALA A 41 18.69 36.57 -37.03
N ALA A 42 19.97 36.30 -37.31
CA ALA A 42 20.50 36.29 -38.68
C ALA A 42 19.95 35.11 -39.53
N HIS A 43 19.68 33.96 -38.92
CA HIS A 43 19.20 32.77 -39.64
C HIS A 43 17.70 32.78 -40.01
N SER A 44 16.90 33.71 -39.48
CA SER A 44 15.44 33.72 -39.70
C SER A 44 14.97 34.38 -41.00
N LEU A 45 15.87 34.79 -41.90
CA LEU A 45 15.54 35.70 -43.01
C LEU A 45 15.55 35.11 -44.44
N HIS A 46 15.95 33.85 -44.67
CA HIS A 46 16.04 33.27 -46.03
C HIS A 46 15.51 31.82 -46.16
N GLY A 47 14.37 31.65 -46.86
CA GLY A 47 14.26 30.64 -47.95
C GLY A 47 13.69 29.22 -47.70
N HIS A 48 12.37 29.06 -47.93
CA HIS A 48 11.67 27.95 -48.64
C HIS A 48 11.87 26.44 -48.34
N GLY A 49 10.73 25.72 -48.19
CA GLY A 49 10.34 24.69 -49.19
C GLY A 49 10.01 23.24 -48.76
N HIS A 50 8.74 22.84 -48.95
CA HIS A 50 8.20 21.47 -49.18
C HIS A 50 8.07 20.42 -48.04
N GLY A 51 6.89 19.75 -48.01
CA GLY A 51 6.81 18.28 -47.83
C GLY A 51 5.95 17.70 -46.69
N HIS A 52 4.62 17.64 -46.84
CA HIS A 52 3.77 16.75 -46.03
C HIS A 52 3.81 15.30 -46.55
N PRO A 53 3.58 14.30 -45.67
CA PRO A 53 2.83 13.10 -46.07
C PRO A 53 1.57 12.84 -45.20
N VAL A 54 0.63 12.10 -45.80
CA VAL A 54 -0.76 11.90 -45.41
C VAL A 54 -0.94 10.72 -44.44
N ALA A 55 -1.88 10.81 -43.50
CA ALA A 55 -2.31 9.70 -42.65
C ALA A 55 -3.34 8.79 -43.35
N ARG A 56 -3.28 7.48 -43.12
CA ARG A 56 -4.30 6.51 -43.60
C ARG A 56 -5.34 6.25 -42.52
N GLU A 57 -6.60 6.25 -42.93
CA GLU A 57 -7.73 5.76 -42.11
C GLU A 57 -7.67 4.24 -41.95
N ALA A 58 -8.30 3.73 -40.89
CA ALA A 58 -8.55 2.32 -40.67
C ALA A 58 -9.99 2.13 -40.17
N ASP A 59 -10.71 1.20 -40.81
CA ASP A 59 -12.16 1.04 -40.67
C ASP A 59 -12.62 0.65 -39.26
N ALA A 60 -13.67 1.33 -38.78
CA ALA A 60 -14.35 1.01 -37.53
C ALA A 60 -15.72 0.37 -37.81
N GLN A 61 -15.77 -0.97 -37.87
CA GLN A 61 -17.03 -1.72 -37.75
C GLN A 61 -17.02 -2.56 -36.46
N GLY A 62 -17.66 -2.04 -35.43
CA GLY A 62 -17.89 -2.70 -34.14
C GLY A 62 -18.93 -1.93 -33.33
N GLY A 63 -20.03 -2.57 -32.94
CA GLY A 63 -21.26 -1.89 -32.54
C GLY A 63 -21.18 -1.04 -31.27
N VAL A 64 -21.61 0.22 -31.37
CA VAL A 64 -21.68 1.21 -30.26
C VAL A 64 -23.01 1.13 -29.47
N GLY A 65 -23.87 0.16 -29.80
CA GLY A 65 -25.27 0.09 -29.31
C GLY A 65 -25.42 0.04 -27.78
N ASP A 66 -24.54 -0.67 -27.07
CA ASP A 66 -24.58 -0.77 -25.60
C ASP A 66 -24.28 0.57 -24.92
N LEU A 67 -23.43 1.42 -25.51
CA LEU A 67 -23.06 2.72 -24.96
C LEU A 67 -24.13 3.78 -25.23
N ALA A 68 -24.78 3.75 -26.40
CA ALA A 68 -25.92 4.60 -26.71
C ALA A 68 -27.11 4.29 -25.77
N ASN A 69 -27.36 3.02 -25.48
CA ASN A 69 -28.38 2.59 -24.51
C ASN A 69 -28.02 2.97 -23.05
N PHE A 70 -26.73 3.04 -22.71
CA PHE A 70 -26.26 3.53 -21.41
C PHE A 70 -26.53 5.03 -21.22
N LEU A 71 -26.17 5.86 -22.20
CA LEU A 71 -26.36 7.32 -22.13
C LEU A 71 -27.84 7.74 -22.15
N ASN A 72 -28.72 6.95 -22.79
CA ASN A 72 -30.15 7.24 -22.82
C ASN A 72 -30.90 6.76 -21.56
N LYS A 73 -30.40 5.76 -20.82
CA LYS A 73 -31.06 5.23 -19.61
C LYS A 73 -30.84 6.05 -18.34
N SER A 74 -29.92 7.01 -18.34
CA SER A 74 -29.75 7.97 -17.23
C SER A 74 -30.66 9.21 -17.37
N ARG A 75 -31.47 9.31 -18.44
CA ARG A 75 -32.49 10.34 -18.59
C ARG A 75 -33.79 9.87 -17.92
N ILE A 76 -34.10 10.44 -16.75
CA ILE A 76 -35.40 10.26 -16.09
C ILE A 76 -36.45 11.02 -16.92
N GLU A 77 -37.33 10.29 -17.61
CA GLU A 77 -38.57 10.84 -18.16
C GLU A 77 -39.66 10.80 -17.08
N THR A 78 -40.32 11.92 -16.86
CA THR A 78 -41.46 12.03 -15.93
C THR A 78 -42.69 11.35 -16.54
N SER A 79 -43.13 10.24 -15.95
CA SER A 79 -44.37 9.57 -16.36
C SER A 79 -45.60 10.42 -16.01
N GLU A 80 -46.39 10.80 -17.01
CA GLU A 80 -47.71 11.38 -16.80
C GLU A 80 -48.68 10.34 -16.21
N MET A 81 -49.33 10.68 -15.10
CA MET A 81 -50.59 10.05 -14.69
C MET A 81 -51.57 11.11 -14.17
N SER A 82 -52.85 10.86 -14.41
CA SER A 82 -53.91 11.88 -14.43
C SER A 82 -54.59 12.12 -13.07
N ALA A 83 -54.97 13.38 -12.86
CA ALA A 83 -56.10 13.93 -12.09
C ALA A 83 -56.39 13.48 -10.62
N ASN A 84 -56.60 14.52 -9.80
CA ASN A 84 -57.37 14.58 -8.54
C ASN A 84 -56.78 13.96 -7.25
N GLY A 85 -56.11 14.82 -6.47
CA GLY A 85 -55.88 14.61 -5.03
C GLY A 85 -54.90 15.62 -4.38
N ARG A 86 -55.41 16.67 -3.72
CA ARG A 86 -54.71 17.40 -2.63
C ARG A 86 -55.08 16.71 -1.30
N PRO A 87 -54.37 16.89 -0.16
CA PRO A 87 -53.25 17.81 0.16
C PRO A 87 -51.90 17.05 0.31
N THR A 88 -50.78 17.57 0.84
CA THR A 88 -50.45 18.84 1.55
C THR A 88 -49.02 19.29 1.21
N SER A 89 -48.66 20.56 1.43
CA SER A 89 -47.30 21.07 1.17
C SER A 89 -46.39 21.08 2.41
N MET A 90 -45.23 20.41 2.32
CA MET A 90 -44.02 20.86 3.01
C MET A 90 -42.99 21.30 1.97
N ARG A 91 -42.68 22.60 1.96
CA ARG A 91 -41.60 23.17 1.15
C ARG A 91 -40.26 22.83 1.80
N PHE A 92 -39.56 21.80 1.30
CA PHE A 92 -38.13 21.70 1.57
C PHE A 92 -37.41 22.83 0.83
N LYS A 93 -36.79 23.74 1.60
CA LYS A 93 -35.74 24.61 1.08
C LYS A 93 -34.46 23.77 0.99
N PRO A 94 -33.63 23.90 -0.07
CA PRO A 94 -32.27 23.39 -0.02
C PRO A 94 -31.52 24.19 1.05
N VAL A 95 -31.01 23.50 2.07
CA VAL A 95 -30.15 24.10 3.09
C VAL A 95 -28.74 24.13 2.53
N MET A 96 -28.27 25.32 2.16
CA MET A 96 -26.85 25.58 1.93
C MET A 96 -26.16 25.68 3.30
N ALA A 97 -25.84 24.53 3.88
CA ALA A 97 -24.91 24.38 5.00
C ALA A 97 -23.83 23.37 4.59
N GLY A 98 -22.64 23.48 5.17
CA GLY A 98 -21.45 22.70 4.76
C GLY A 98 -20.20 23.52 4.42
N ALA A 99 -20.30 24.84 4.23
CA ALA A 99 -19.12 25.72 4.13
C ALA A 99 -18.68 26.30 5.49
N GLU A 100 -19.62 26.50 6.41
CA GLU A 100 -19.33 26.94 7.78
C GLU A 100 -19.09 25.76 8.74
N GLU A 101 -19.83 24.64 8.59
CA GLU A 101 -19.58 23.43 9.40
C GLU A 101 -18.24 22.77 9.04
N ALA A 102 -17.82 22.77 7.78
CA ALA A 102 -16.47 22.35 7.39
C ALA A 102 -15.37 23.28 7.93
N ARG A 103 -15.68 24.53 8.28
CA ARG A 103 -14.78 25.41 9.04
C ARG A 103 -14.85 25.12 10.54
N ALA A 104 -16.03 24.84 11.08
CA ALA A 104 -16.21 24.48 12.49
C ALA A 104 -15.50 23.18 12.86
N VAL A 105 -15.49 22.16 11.99
CA VAL A 105 -14.75 20.91 12.24
C VAL A 105 -13.23 21.12 12.20
N VAL A 106 -12.74 22.07 11.39
CA VAL A 106 -11.33 22.50 11.45
C VAL A 106 -11.06 23.28 12.75
N GLN A 107 -11.99 24.11 13.21
CA GLN A 107 -11.86 24.90 14.44
C GLN A 107 -12.05 24.10 15.74
N ASP A 108 -12.85 23.03 15.74
CA ASP A 108 -12.93 22.10 16.88
C ASP A 108 -11.68 21.19 16.94
N ALA A 109 -11.00 20.97 15.80
CA ALA A 109 -9.67 20.39 15.78
C ALA A 109 -8.59 21.40 16.24
N ASP A 110 -8.74 22.69 15.93
CA ASP A 110 -7.92 23.76 16.52
C ASP A 110 -8.05 23.77 18.05
N GLY A 111 -9.22 23.46 18.63
CA GLY A 111 -9.40 23.31 20.08
C GLY A 111 -8.51 22.24 20.77
N ALA A 112 -7.93 21.30 20.02
CA ALA A 112 -6.92 20.35 20.48
C ALA A 112 -5.50 20.62 19.93
N ALA A 113 -5.35 21.56 18.99
CA ALA A 113 -4.09 21.89 18.31
C ALA A 113 -3.58 23.33 18.57
N GLU A 114 -4.37 24.21 19.21
CA GLU A 114 -4.05 25.61 19.51
C GLU A 114 -2.87 25.81 20.49
N HIS A 115 -2.30 24.73 21.03
CA HIS A 115 -1.05 24.78 21.80
C HIS A 115 0.23 24.65 20.94
N ALA A 116 0.12 24.61 19.60
CA ALA A 116 1.26 24.43 18.69
C ALA A 116 1.50 25.57 17.66
N GLY A 117 0.82 26.73 17.78
CA GLY A 117 0.69 27.70 16.67
C GLY A 117 1.04 29.18 16.94
N SER A 118 1.66 29.52 18.08
CA SER A 118 2.14 30.87 18.38
C SER A 118 3.17 30.82 19.52
N PRO A 119 4.03 31.83 19.71
CA PRO A 119 4.88 31.94 20.90
C PRO A 119 4.04 32.30 22.13
N VAL A 120 3.20 31.38 22.56
CA VAL A 120 2.51 31.42 23.84
C VAL A 120 3.59 31.37 24.93
N SER A 121 3.50 32.27 25.91
CA SER A 121 4.37 32.30 27.08
C SER A 121 4.04 31.16 28.07
N GLY A 122 4.08 29.92 27.58
CA GLY A 122 3.87 28.69 28.31
C GLY A 122 5.18 27.95 28.57
N THR A 123 5.18 27.07 29.57
CA THR A 123 6.28 26.13 29.81
C THR A 123 6.47 25.23 28.59
N PRO A 124 7.70 24.99 28.11
CA PRO A 124 7.94 24.02 27.03
C PRO A 124 7.33 22.64 27.35
N PRO A 125 6.86 21.89 26.34
CA PRO A 125 6.31 20.54 26.55
C PRO A 125 7.29 19.63 27.30
N ASP A 126 6.80 18.86 28.27
CA ASP A 126 7.66 17.99 29.11
C ASP A 126 8.15 16.71 28.41
N GLY A 127 7.81 16.55 27.13
CA GLY A 127 8.16 15.40 26.29
C GLY A 127 7.41 14.11 26.60
N LYS A 128 6.49 14.10 27.57
CA LYS A 128 5.84 12.88 28.09
C LYS A 128 4.45 12.63 27.51
N GLU A 129 3.85 13.58 26.82
CA GLU A 129 2.55 13.39 26.19
C GLU A 129 2.68 12.67 24.84
N ILE A 130 1.92 11.60 24.64
CA ILE A 130 1.87 10.80 23.41
C ILE A 130 0.89 11.44 22.43
N ALA A 131 1.42 11.97 21.34
CA ALA A 131 0.65 12.44 20.18
C ALA A 131 0.15 11.27 19.31
N CYS A 132 0.97 10.24 19.12
CA CYS A 132 0.60 9.07 18.31
C CYS A 132 1.27 7.77 18.82
N GLY A 133 0.62 6.63 18.54
CA GLY A 133 1.05 5.31 19.00
C GLY A 133 0.41 4.83 20.31
N PRO A 134 0.93 3.73 20.90
CA PRO A 134 2.00 2.91 20.36
C PRO A 134 1.59 2.22 19.05
N LEU A 135 2.54 2.08 18.12
CA LEU A 135 2.41 1.28 16.91
C LEU A 135 3.39 0.11 17.02
N ILE A 136 2.95 -1.15 16.87
CA ILE A 136 3.82 -2.32 16.89
C ILE A 136 4.10 -2.83 15.48
N ASN A 137 5.37 -3.19 15.23
CA ASN A 137 5.89 -3.59 13.92
C ASN A 137 6.69 -4.89 14.06
N TYR A 138 6.48 -5.84 13.15
CA TYR A 138 7.21 -7.09 13.10
C TYR A 138 8.37 -6.97 12.10
N ARG A 139 9.58 -7.35 12.50
CA ARG A 139 10.79 -7.17 11.68
C ARG A 139 11.27 -8.49 11.09
N ARG A 140 11.56 -9.47 11.94
CA ARG A 140 12.17 -10.76 11.54
C ARG A 140 12.15 -11.80 12.65
N MET A 141 12.51 -13.03 12.29
CA MET A 141 12.86 -14.10 13.22
C MET A 141 14.34 -14.47 13.06
N GLU A 142 15.04 -14.66 14.18
CA GLU A 142 16.44 -15.09 14.23
C GLU A 142 16.58 -16.30 15.14
N GLY A 143 16.72 -17.50 14.56
CA GLY A 143 16.66 -18.75 15.31
C GLY A 143 15.30 -18.92 15.97
N SER A 144 15.27 -18.98 17.30
CA SER A 144 14.08 -19.05 18.15
C SER A 144 13.57 -17.68 18.64
N LYS A 145 14.20 -16.58 18.22
CA LYS A 145 13.78 -15.22 18.63
C LYS A 145 12.82 -14.60 17.62
N TRP A 146 11.75 -14.01 18.14
CA TRP A 146 10.90 -13.07 17.42
C TRP A 146 11.42 -11.64 17.68
N ILE A 147 11.58 -10.86 16.61
CA ILE A 147 12.13 -9.50 16.68
C ILE A 147 11.15 -8.52 16.06
N GLY A 148 10.84 -7.47 16.81
CA GLY A 148 9.92 -6.40 16.43
C GLY A 148 10.36 -5.05 16.98
N SER A 149 9.45 -4.09 16.94
CA SER A 149 9.64 -2.79 17.60
C SER A 149 8.31 -2.10 17.86
N VAL A 150 8.28 -1.22 18.86
CA VAL A 150 7.17 -0.30 19.12
C VAL A 150 7.61 1.12 18.82
N LEU A 151 6.79 1.89 18.11
CA LEU A 151 6.97 3.33 17.89
C LEU A 151 5.99 4.13 18.74
N VAL A 152 6.47 5.22 19.34
CA VAL A 152 5.67 6.23 20.03
C VAL A 152 6.12 7.61 19.59
N VAL A 153 5.16 8.48 19.28
CA VAL A 153 5.43 9.89 18.95
C VAL A 153 4.99 10.75 20.12
N THR A 154 5.92 11.47 20.75
CA THR A 154 5.62 12.42 21.84
C THR A 154 5.60 13.87 21.36
N VAL A 155 4.92 14.74 22.12
CA VAL A 155 4.84 16.19 21.87
C VAL A 155 6.12 16.89 22.37
N GLY A 156 6.65 17.80 21.57
CA GLY A 156 7.90 18.51 21.81
C GLY A 156 9.14 17.72 21.42
N GLY A 157 10.29 18.39 21.44
CA GLY A 157 11.57 17.82 21.00
C GLY A 157 12.55 18.88 20.51
N GLY A 158 13.34 18.49 19.52
CA GLY A 158 14.39 19.30 18.88
C GLY A 158 15.71 18.55 18.84
N ARG A 159 16.80 19.30 18.68
CA ARG A 159 18.17 18.76 18.65
C ARG A 159 18.57 17.97 19.92
N THR A 160 17.91 18.23 21.04
CA THR A 160 18.08 17.54 22.32
C THR A 160 16.73 17.11 22.86
N GLN A 161 16.62 15.86 23.28
CA GLN A 161 15.36 15.31 23.78
C GLN A 161 15.23 15.57 25.30
N PRO A 162 14.05 15.97 25.81
CA PRO A 162 13.87 16.34 27.22
C PRO A 162 13.86 15.13 28.18
N ILE A 163 13.58 13.95 27.66
CA ILE A 163 13.54 12.66 28.36
C ILE A 163 14.09 11.55 27.46
N VAL A 164 14.37 10.38 28.05
CA VAL A 164 14.51 9.11 27.32
C VAL A 164 13.54 8.12 27.98
N PRO A 165 12.38 7.83 27.38
CA PRO A 165 11.37 6.98 28.00
C PRO A 165 11.76 5.50 27.97
N HIS A 166 11.16 4.71 28.85
CA HIS A 166 11.24 3.24 28.84
C HIS A 166 9.90 2.59 28.51
N LEU A 167 9.96 1.42 27.87
CA LEU A 167 8.84 0.51 27.66
C LEU A 167 9.07 -0.71 28.55
N ASN A 168 8.10 -1.03 29.43
CA ASN A 168 8.14 -2.25 30.22
C ASN A 168 7.45 -3.38 29.45
N LEU A 169 8.18 -4.46 29.14
CA LEU A 169 7.71 -5.64 28.40
C LEU A 169 7.63 -6.87 29.31
N ARG A 170 6.53 -7.60 29.30
CA ARG A 170 6.35 -8.84 30.08
C ARG A 170 5.51 -9.87 29.36
N LYS A 171 5.59 -11.13 29.79
CA LYS A 171 4.67 -12.20 29.36
C LYS A 171 3.40 -12.15 30.20
N ALA A 172 2.21 -12.11 29.58
CA ALA A 172 0.93 -11.86 30.26
C ALA A 172 0.62 -12.86 31.41
N ASN A 173 1.00 -14.12 31.22
CA ASN A 173 0.80 -15.22 32.18
C ASN A 173 2.12 -15.71 32.80
N GLY A 174 3.16 -14.88 32.83
CA GLY A 174 4.43 -15.21 33.47
C GLY A 174 4.33 -15.16 34.99
N GLY A 175 4.86 -16.17 35.70
CA GLY A 175 4.85 -16.21 37.18
C GLY A 175 5.72 -15.16 37.88
N ASN A 176 6.37 -14.26 37.12
CA ASN A 176 7.24 -13.21 37.63
C ASN A 176 6.71 -11.85 37.16
N ASN A 177 6.20 -11.02 38.08
CA ASN A 177 5.55 -9.74 37.76
C ASN A 177 6.53 -8.64 37.29
N SER A 178 7.84 -8.86 37.40
CA SER A 178 8.86 -7.95 36.88
C SER A 178 9.04 -8.12 35.37
N GLY A 179 8.54 -7.15 34.59
CA GLY A 179 8.87 -7.01 33.18
C GLY A 179 10.32 -6.58 32.95
N ILE A 180 10.75 -6.58 31.69
CA ILE A 180 12.02 -6.04 31.22
C ILE A 180 11.80 -4.60 30.79
N ASP A 181 12.58 -3.67 31.33
CA ASP A 181 12.58 -2.28 30.88
C ASP A 181 13.48 -2.12 29.65
N ILE A 182 12.87 -1.70 28.55
CA ILE A 182 13.50 -1.47 27.25
C ILE A 182 13.64 0.04 27.07
N GLN A 183 14.87 0.53 27.01
CA GLN A 183 15.14 1.96 26.80
C GLN A 183 14.70 2.39 25.40
N GLY A 184 13.99 3.51 25.33
CA GLY A 184 13.62 4.17 24.07
C GLY A 184 14.82 4.79 23.37
N TYR A 185 14.77 4.78 22.04
CA TYR A 185 15.80 5.32 21.16
C TYR A 185 15.15 6.28 20.16
N CYS A 186 15.76 7.45 19.98
CA CYS A 186 15.19 8.50 19.14
C CYS A 186 15.55 8.27 17.66
N LEU A 187 14.54 8.20 16.79
CA LEU A 187 14.70 8.15 15.32
C LEU A 187 14.81 9.55 14.72
N TYR A 188 13.98 10.46 15.19
CA TYR A 188 13.83 11.83 14.72
C TYR A 188 13.19 12.67 15.83
N SER A 189 13.61 13.93 15.98
CA SER A 189 13.03 14.86 16.94
C SER A 189 13.14 16.28 16.41
N ASP A 190 12.03 16.99 16.31
CA ASP A 190 12.00 18.43 16.01
C ASP A 190 11.17 19.17 17.10
N PRO A 191 11.10 20.51 17.08
CA PRO A 191 10.38 21.26 18.13
C PRO A 191 8.91 20.85 18.32
N ARG A 192 8.26 20.23 17.33
CA ARG A 192 6.87 19.77 17.38
C ARG A 192 6.76 18.39 18.01
N ASN A 193 7.60 17.43 17.60
CA ASN A 193 7.47 16.02 17.97
C ASN A 193 8.78 15.24 18.06
N THR A 194 8.79 14.21 18.92
CA THR A 194 9.89 13.23 19.05
C THR A 194 9.41 11.81 18.78
N PHE A 195 10.12 11.08 17.94
CA PHE A 195 9.84 9.72 17.52
C PHE A 195 10.73 8.73 18.28
N TRP A 196 10.12 7.96 19.17
CA TRP A 196 10.79 6.94 20.00
C TRP A 196 10.49 5.55 19.46
N ARG A 197 11.56 4.79 19.20
CA ARG A 197 11.51 3.35 18.90
C ARG A 197 11.99 2.57 20.11
N PHE A 198 11.28 1.50 20.43
CA PHE A 198 11.64 0.49 21.43
C PHE A 198 11.81 -0.83 20.70
N ASP A 199 13.01 -1.40 20.72
CA ASP A 199 13.29 -2.66 20.03
C ASP A 199 12.91 -3.86 20.90
N LEU A 200 12.06 -4.73 20.36
CA LEU A 200 11.54 -5.89 21.07
C LEU A 200 12.25 -7.16 20.59
N GLU A 201 12.78 -7.94 21.54
CA GLU A 201 13.29 -9.28 21.33
C GLU A 201 12.59 -10.21 22.32
N VAL A 202 11.90 -11.25 21.82
CA VAL A 202 11.23 -12.24 22.67
C VAL A 202 11.51 -13.66 22.20
N GLU A 203 11.72 -14.56 23.16
CA GLU A 203 11.94 -15.98 22.88
C GLU A 203 10.63 -16.66 22.51
N MET A 204 10.62 -17.41 21.40
CA MET A 204 9.47 -18.19 20.96
C MET A 204 9.41 -19.54 21.69
N GLU A 205 8.22 -19.92 22.15
CA GLU A 205 8.01 -21.13 22.93
C GLU A 205 7.35 -22.26 22.12
N GLN A 206 7.12 -23.42 22.74
CA GLN A 206 6.39 -24.54 22.14
C GLN A 206 4.87 -24.31 22.07
N SER A 207 4.38 -23.28 22.74
CA SER A 207 2.99 -22.80 22.69
C SER A 207 2.96 -21.33 22.28
N GLU A 208 1.85 -20.89 21.69
CA GLU A 208 1.59 -19.47 21.43
C GLU A 208 1.67 -18.66 22.72
N THR A 209 2.29 -17.49 22.67
CA THR A 209 2.51 -16.64 23.85
C THR A 209 1.90 -15.25 23.67
N GLN A 210 1.27 -14.74 24.72
CA GLN A 210 0.81 -13.36 24.81
C GLN A 210 1.81 -12.53 25.60
N TRP A 211 2.23 -11.42 25.00
CA TRP A 211 3.14 -10.44 25.60
C TRP A 211 2.39 -9.13 25.82
N GLU A 212 2.65 -8.50 26.96
CA GLU A 212 2.10 -7.22 27.37
C GLU A 212 3.20 -6.18 27.43
N TYR A 213 2.87 -4.94 27.06
CA TYR A 213 3.78 -3.81 27.21
C TYR A 213 3.07 -2.54 27.68
N SER A 214 3.80 -1.70 28.42
CA SER A 214 3.32 -0.42 28.94
C SER A 214 4.42 0.64 28.89
N LEU A 215 4.03 1.92 28.95
CA LEU A 215 4.91 3.08 28.83
C LEU A 215 4.77 3.94 30.09
N PRO A 216 5.30 3.51 31.25
CA PRO A 216 4.95 4.08 32.57
C PRO A 216 5.32 5.55 32.76
N GLU A 217 6.28 6.06 31.97
CA GLU A 217 6.73 7.46 32.02
C GLU A 217 5.92 8.41 31.12
N LEU A 218 5.11 7.85 30.21
CA LEU A 218 4.39 8.59 29.17
C LEU A 218 2.89 8.64 29.47
N ARG A 219 2.22 9.64 28.89
CA ARG A 219 0.78 9.90 29.09
C ARG A 219 0.08 9.91 27.75
N PHE A 220 -0.97 9.11 27.61
CA PHE A 220 -1.84 9.14 26.45
C PHE A 220 -2.69 10.42 26.43
N ALA A 221 -2.69 11.15 25.30
CA ALA A 221 -3.60 12.27 25.10
C ALA A 221 -5.08 11.82 25.14
N SER A 222 -5.39 10.66 24.56
CA SER A 222 -6.73 10.04 24.68
C SER A 222 -6.86 9.15 25.91
N LYS A 223 -7.94 9.36 26.67
CA LYS A 223 -8.36 8.50 27.79
C LYS A 223 -8.93 7.14 27.35
N THR A 224 -9.22 6.94 26.05
CA THR A 224 -9.74 5.66 25.53
C THR A 224 -8.65 4.63 25.24
N LYS A 225 -7.39 5.06 25.12
CA LYS A 225 -6.28 4.15 24.80
C LYS A 225 -5.91 3.26 25.99
N PRO A 226 -5.65 1.96 25.77
CA PRO A 226 -5.29 1.05 26.83
C PRO A 226 -3.89 1.37 27.40
N GLN A 227 -3.78 1.41 28.72
CA GLN A 227 -2.51 1.70 29.41
C GLN A 227 -1.50 0.54 29.32
N VAL A 228 -2.01 -0.68 29.12
CA VAL A 228 -1.23 -1.89 28.82
C VAL A 228 -1.75 -2.43 27.49
N ASN A 229 -0.87 -2.54 26.51
CA ASN A 229 -1.17 -3.14 25.21
C ASN A 229 -0.66 -4.59 25.21
N SER A 230 -1.20 -5.44 24.35
CA SER A 230 -0.70 -6.83 24.22
C SER A 230 -0.67 -7.31 22.78
N PHE A 231 0.30 -8.15 22.46
CA PHE A 231 0.47 -8.81 21.17
C PHE A 231 0.75 -10.30 21.35
N PHE A 232 0.67 -11.06 20.26
CA PHE A 232 0.81 -12.51 20.26
C PHE A 232 1.99 -12.95 19.38
N VAL A 233 2.74 -13.93 19.87
CA VAL A 233 3.87 -14.55 19.17
C VAL A 233 3.56 -16.04 19.00
N PRO A 234 3.65 -16.59 17.77
CA PRO A 234 3.28 -17.98 17.51
C PRO A 234 4.26 -18.93 18.22
N ALA A 235 3.83 -20.17 18.44
CA ALA A 235 4.75 -21.22 18.82
C ALA A 235 5.82 -21.41 17.73
N ILE A 236 7.02 -21.84 18.11
CA ILE A 236 8.17 -22.01 17.21
C ILE A 236 7.92 -23.03 16.08
N THR A 237 6.98 -23.96 16.28
CA THR A 237 6.56 -24.95 15.26
C THR A 237 5.47 -24.45 14.33
N GLU A 238 4.92 -23.25 14.56
CA GLU A 238 3.73 -22.74 13.86
C GLU A 238 4.04 -21.61 12.90
N SER A 239 3.24 -21.52 11.83
CA SER A 239 3.25 -20.35 10.96
C SER A 239 2.34 -19.26 11.52
N MET A 240 2.62 -18.01 11.19
CA MET A 240 1.82 -16.87 11.64
C MET A 240 0.39 -16.91 11.06
N ARG A 241 -0.55 -16.34 11.82
CA ARG A 241 -1.91 -16.04 11.37
C ARG A 241 -1.90 -14.62 10.87
N ILE A 242 -2.25 -14.42 9.61
CA ILE A 242 -2.03 -13.18 8.87
C ILE A 242 -3.39 -12.50 8.64
N MET A 243 -3.46 -11.22 8.99
CA MET A 243 -4.49 -10.31 8.47
C MET A 243 -3.89 -9.51 7.30
N PHE A 244 -4.64 -9.29 6.23
CA PHE A 244 -4.21 -8.46 5.10
C PHE A 244 -5.23 -7.36 4.80
N HIS A 245 -4.75 -6.15 4.54
CA HIS A 245 -5.56 -5.00 4.16
C HIS A 245 -4.81 -4.04 3.23
N SER A 246 -5.56 -3.11 2.62
CA SER A 246 -5.06 -1.99 1.82
C SER A 246 -6.13 -0.89 1.78
N CYS A 247 -5.78 0.30 1.28
CA CYS A 247 -6.71 1.42 1.10
C CYS A 247 -7.42 1.78 2.42
N ASN A 248 -6.58 2.03 3.41
CA ASN A 248 -6.93 2.41 4.77
C ASN A 248 -7.00 3.94 4.88
N GLY A 249 -7.96 4.55 4.19
CA GLY A 249 -8.33 5.96 4.32
C GLY A 249 -9.43 6.32 3.33
N PHE A 250 -9.70 7.60 3.14
CA PHE A 250 -10.73 8.09 2.23
C PHE A 250 -10.15 9.02 1.17
N SER A 251 -10.50 8.78 -0.09
CA SER A 251 -10.20 9.69 -1.19
C SER A 251 -10.94 11.03 -1.01
N VAL A 252 -10.32 12.12 -1.48
CA VAL A 252 -10.87 13.49 -1.38
C VAL A 252 -12.32 13.59 -1.86
N GLY A 253 -13.14 14.33 -1.10
CA GLY A 253 -14.56 14.54 -1.42
C GLY A 253 -15.46 13.34 -1.13
N THR A 254 -14.99 12.35 -0.38
CA THR A 254 -15.83 11.27 0.16
C THR A 254 -16.55 11.77 1.42
N ASP A 255 -17.83 11.47 1.51
CA ASP A 255 -18.64 11.61 2.73
C ASP A 255 -18.26 10.48 3.70
N GLU A 256 -17.39 10.77 4.68
CA GLU A 256 -16.87 9.76 5.62
C GLU A 256 -17.97 9.22 6.57
N ASP A 257 -18.98 10.05 6.88
CA ASP A 257 -20.10 9.70 7.76
C ASP A 257 -21.02 8.65 7.10
N ALA A 258 -21.22 8.74 5.79
CA ALA A 258 -21.94 7.71 5.01
C ALA A 258 -21.30 6.30 5.06
N TYR A 259 -20.08 6.18 5.59
CA TYR A 259 -19.32 4.95 5.79
C TYR A 259 -18.97 4.66 7.25
N ASN A 260 -19.47 5.44 8.23
CA ASN A 260 -19.15 5.29 9.65
C ASN A 260 -17.63 5.28 9.95
N GLY A 261 -16.84 6.04 9.18
CA GLY A 261 -15.37 6.06 9.30
C GLY A 261 -14.72 4.67 9.13
N PRO A 262 -13.64 4.35 9.86
CA PRO A 262 -12.89 3.10 9.72
C PRO A 262 -13.51 1.90 10.46
N CYS A 263 -14.84 1.72 10.39
CA CYS A 263 -15.57 0.79 11.27
C CYS A 263 -15.21 -0.70 11.10
N LEU A 264 -14.69 -1.14 9.93
CA LEU A 264 -14.28 -2.54 9.72
C LEU A 264 -13.17 -3.01 10.66
N TRP A 265 -12.35 -2.10 11.19
CA TRP A 265 -11.36 -2.43 12.22
C TRP A 265 -11.98 -2.99 13.50
N LYS A 266 -13.27 -2.72 13.77
CA LYS A 266 -14.01 -3.42 14.83
C LYS A 266 -14.12 -4.92 14.55
N ASP A 267 -14.32 -5.33 13.30
CA ASP A 267 -14.38 -6.75 12.95
C ASP A 267 -13.00 -7.41 12.98
N VAL A 268 -11.95 -6.69 12.58
CA VAL A 268 -10.56 -7.13 12.75
C VAL A 268 -10.27 -7.42 14.23
N LEU A 269 -10.61 -6.50 15.13
CA LEU A 269 -10.42 -6.68 16.58
C LEU A 269 -11.29 -7.82 17.14
N ARG A 270 -12.52 -8.02 16.66
CA ARG A 270 -13.35 -9.19 17.01
C ARG A 270 -12.70 -10.51 16.58
N ARG A 271 -12.20 -10.61 15.34
CA ARG A 271 -11.49 -11.81 14.86
C ARG A 271 -10.18 -12.03 15.63
N HIS A 272 -9.41 -10.98 15.91
CA HIS A 272 -8.19 -11.07 16.70
C HIS A 272 -8.47 -11.61 18.12
N LYS A 273 -9.61 -11.23 18.73
CA LYS A 273 -10.02 -11.76 20.04
C LYS A 273 -10.42 -13.24 20.01
N GLU A 274 -10.95 -13.73 18.88
CA GLU A 274 -11.35 -15.14 18.69
C GLU A 274 -10.16 -16.04 18.35
N ALA A 275 -9.26 -15.57 17.47
CA ALA A 275 -8.04 -16.24 17.07
C ALA A 275 -6.98 -15.18 16.74
N PRO A 276 -6.01 -14.89 17.64
CA PRO A 276 -5.09 -13.77 17.50
C PRO A 276 -4.34 -13.75 16.17
N PHE A 277 -4.39 -12.62 15.48
CA PHE A 277 -3.47 -12.36 14.37
C PHE A 277 -2.06 -12.12 14.94
N HIS A 278 -1.08 -12.78 14.33
CA HIS A 278 0.33 -12.65 14.69
C HIS A 278 1.02 -11.52 13.91
N VAL A 279 0.47 -11.18 12.74
CA VAL A 279 0.92 -10.08 11.89
C VAL A 279 -0.26 -9.53 11.10
N MET A 280 -0.30 -8.22 10.89
CA MET A 280 -1.13 -7.58 9.86
C MET A 280 -0.25 -7.01 8.75
N VAL A 281 -0.69 -7.20 7.52
CA VAL A 281 0.06 -6.89 6.30
C VAL A 281 -0.67 -5.77 5.57
N GLY A 282 0.01 -4.64 5.38
CA GLY A 282 -0.50 -3.45 4.69
C GLY A 282 0.00 -3.37 3.26
N GLY A 283 -0.90 -3.56 2.30
CA GLY A 283 -0.60 -3.53 0.87
C GLY A 283 -0.68 -2.14 0.24
N GLY A 284 -0.17 -1.11 0.91
CA GLY A 284 -0.24 0.27 0.43
C GLY A 284 -1.57 0.98 0.69
N ASP A 285 -1.55 2.30 0.44
CA ASP A 285 -2.59 3.25 0.83
C ASP A 285 -2.92 3.15 2.33
N GLN A 286 -1.89 3.13 3.17
CA GLN A 286 -2.07 3.01 4.62
C GLN A 286 -2.61 4.31 5.24
N ILE A 287 -2.44 5.41 4.50
CA ILE A 287 -2.98 6.75 4.70
C ILE A 287 -3.24 7.39 3.32
N TYR A 288 -4.15 8.35 3.24
CA TYR A 288 -4.40 9.17 2.03
C TYR A 288 -3.93 10.60 2.28
N ASN A 289 -2.93 11.06 1.52
CA ASN A 289 -2.34 12.39 1.64
C ASN A 289 -2.83 13.39 0.57
N ASP A 290 -3.75 12.99 -0.33
CA ASP A 290 -4.19 13.79 -1.49
C ASP A 290 -4.95 15.06 -1.13
N GLY A 291 -5.41 15.19 0.12
CA GLY A 291 -5.95 16.46 0.61
C GLY A 291 -4.95 17.62 0.46
N ILE A 292 -3.65 17.32 0.42
CA ILE A 292 -2.57 18.30 0.23
C ILE A 292 -2.76 19.20 -1.01
N ARG A 293 -3.34 18.65 -2.09
CA ARG A 293 -3.61 19.36 -3.36
C ARG A 293 -4.94 20.12 -3.41
N VAL A 294 -5.84 19.93 -2.45
CA VAL A 294 -7.19 20.52 -2.45
C VAL A 294 -7.41 21.47 -1.28
N SER A 295 -7.24 20.99 -0.05
CA SER A 295 -7.37 21.79 1.18
C SER A 295 -6.02 22.14 1.83
N GLY A 296 -4.94 21.47 1.43
CA GLY A 296 -3.59 21.74 1.90
C GLY A 296 -2.80 22.80 1.11
N PRO A 297 -1.49 22.92 1.40
CA PRO A 297 -0.64 23.99 0.88
C PRO A 297 -0.42 23.95 -0.65
N LEU A 298 -0.61 22.80 -1.29
CA LEU A 298 -0.48 22.65 -2.74
C LEU A 298 -1.72 23.06 -3.55
N SER A 299 -2.77 23.55 -2.88
CA SER A 299 -3.97 24.10 -3.52
C SER A 299 -3.65 25.21 -4.53
N THR A 300 -2.78 26.16 -4.18
CA THR A 300 -2.35 27.26 -5.07
C THR A 300 -1.62 26.74 -6.31
N TRP A 301 -0.69 25.80 -6.13
CA TRP A 301 0.06 25.18 -7.24
C TRP A 301 -0.86 24.38 -8.17
N THR A 302 -1.79 23.61 -7.59
CA THR A 302 -2.79 22.82 -8.33
C THR A 302 -3.70 23.73 -9.16
N GLY A 303 -4.06 24.91 -8.65
CA GLY A 303 -4.83 25.93 -9.36
C GLY A 303 -4.16 26.52 -10.63
N ILE A 304 -2.84 26.37 -10.81
CA ILE A 304 -2.11 26.93 -11.96
C ILE A 304 -2.54 26.24 -13.25
N SER A 305 -3.39 26.90 -14.05
CA SER A 305 -3.98 26.29 -15.26
C SER A 305 -3.03 26.17 -16.45
N ASN A 306 -1.83 26.76 -16.39
CA ASN A 306 -0.82 26.67 -17.45
C ASN A 306 0.20 25.56 -17.11
N PRO A 307 0.28 24.47 -17.89
CA PRO A 307 1.14 23.32 -17.55
C PRO A 307 2.63 23.68 -17.44
N LYS A 308 3.12 24.61 -18.27
CA LYS A 308 4.51 25.09 -18.21
C LYS A 308 4.77 25.80 -16.88
N LYS A 309 3.92 26.76 -16.50
CA LYS A 309 4.03 27.47 -15.22
C LYS A 309 3.86 26.56 -14.00
N ARG A 310 3.01 25.53 -14.08
CA ARG A 310 2.80 24.55 -13.00
C ARG A 310 4.04 23.67 -12.80
N ARG A 311 4.67 23.21 -13.89
CA ARG A 311 5.92 22.44 -13.85
C ARG A 311 7.12 23.28 -13.42
N GLU A 312 7.16 24.56 -13.78
CA GLU A 312 8.23 25.50 -13.43
C GLU A 312 7.96 26.26 -12.11
N TYR A 313 7.01 25.78 -11.30
CA TYR A 313 6.72 26.35 -10.00
C TYR A 313 7.74 25.85 -8.96
N PRO A 314 8.40 26.76 -8.21
CA PRO A 314 9.42 26.38 -7.25
C PRO A 314 8.82 25.72 -6.01
N PHE A 315 9.64 24.97 -5.28
CA PHE A 315 9.32 24.45 -3.95
C PHE A 315 10.15 25.18 -2.88
N PRO A 316 9.79 26.43 -2.50
CA PRO A 316 10.53 27.20 -1.51
C PRO A 316 10.42 26.59 -0.10
N GLU A 317 11.36 26.92 0.78
CA GLU A 317 11.39 26.35 2.15
C GLU A 317 10.07 26.56 2.91
N THR A 318 9.39 27.69 2.75
CA THR A 318 8.07 27.92 3.38
C THR A 318 7.02 26.89 2.93
N LEU A 319 6.99 26.55 1.63
CA LEU A 319 6.08 25.53 1.11
C LEU A 319 6.50 24.12 1.55
N ARG A 320 7.80 23.89 1.70
CA ARG A 320 8.33 22.65 2.25
C ARG A 320 7.94 22.46 3.72
N GLU A 321 8.08 23.49 4.56
CA GLU A 321 7.65 23.49 5.96
C GLU A 321 6.14 23.24 6.07
N GLU A 322 5.32 23.93 5.27
CA GLU A 322 3.87 23.71 5.19
C GLU A 322 3.50 22.27 4.77
N CYS A 323 4.21 21.70 3.79
CA CYS A 323 4.02 20.31 3.39
C CYS A 323 4.45 19.33 4.50
N ASP A 324 5.62 19.52 5.10
CA ASP A 324 6.15 18.67 6.18
C ASP A 324 5.21 18.64 7.40
N ASP A 325 4.67 19.80 7.77
CA ASP A 325 3.63 19.94 8.79
C ASP A 325 2.30 19.26 8.39
N TYR A 326 1.87 19.39 7.13
CA TYR A 326 0.67 18.70 6.63
C TYR A 326 0.79 17.17 6.75
N TYR A 327 1.89 16.57 6.26
CA TYR A 327 2.09 15.12 6.37
C TYR A 327 2.16 14.69 7.84
N LEU A 328 2.94 15.38 8.68
CA LEU A 328 3.04 15.09 10.11
C LEU A 328 1.66 15.06 10.80
N LYS A 329 0.86 16.10 10.59
CA LYS A 329 -0.49 16.23 11.17
C LYS A 329 -1.43 15.16 10.64
N ASN A 330 -1.39 14.83 9.35
CA ASN A 330 -2.24 13.79 8.78
C ASN A 330 -1.88 12.40 9.33
N TYR A 331 -0.59 12.05 9.42
CA TYR A 331 -0.14 10.79 10.03
C TYR A 331 -0.55 10.70 11.51
N ILE A 332 -0.31 11.76 12.31
CA ILE A 332 -0.71 11.78 13.73
C ILE A 332 -2.23 11.62 13.88
N ARG A 333 -3.04 12.34 13.09
CA ARG A 333 -4.51 12.21 13.06
C ARG A 333 -4.94 10.78 12.73
N TRP A 334 -4.44 10.25 11.62
CA TRP A 334 -4.92 9.00 11.05
C TRP A 334 -4.52 7.79 11.90
N TYR A 335 -3.25 7.67 12.29
CA TYR A 335 -2.76 6.57 13.13
C TYR A 335 -3.23 6.66 14.60
N SER A 336 -3.83 7.79 15.01
CA SER A 336 -4.53 7.92 16.30
C SER A 336 -6.05 7.73 16.20
N THR A 337 -6.61 7.48 15.01
CA THR A 337 -8.06 7.26 14.82
C THR A 337 -8.48 5.85 15.25
N GLU A 338 -9.48 5.73 16.12
CA GLU A 338 -10.04 4.44 16.54
C GLU A 338 -11.05 3.90 15.50
N PRO A 339 -11.15 2.58 15.27
CA PRO A 339 -10.48 1.47 15.99
C PRO A 339 -9.08 1.11 15.45
N PHE A 340 -8.59 1.81 14.41
CA PHE A 340 -7.30 1.52 13.79
C PHE A 340 -6.15 1.70 14.78
N ALA A 341 -6.15 2.75 15.59
CA ALA A 341 -5.15 2.99 16.63
C ALA A 341 -5.05 1.82 17.64
N SER A 342 -6.18 1.29 18.13
CA SER A 342 -6.19 0.09 18.98
C SER A 342 -5.60 -1.14 18.29
N ALA A 343 -5.84 -1.33 16.98
CA ALA A 343 -5.25 -2.44 16.23
C ALA A 343 -3.73 -2.25 16.04
N ASN A 344 -3.26 -1.03 15.74
CA ASN A 344 -1.83 -0.69 15.63
C ASN A 344 -1.04 -1.02 16.90
N GLY A 345 -1.64 -0.90 18.09
CA GLY A 345 -1.00 -1.22 19.36
C GLY A 345 -0.94 -2.72 19.69
N GLN A 346 -1.70 -3.57 18.99
CA GLN A 346 -1.89 -4.99 19.35
C GLN A 346 -1.44 -5.98 18.27
N ILE A 347 -1.47 -5.59 17.00
CA ILE A 347 -1.17 -6.46 15.86
C ILE A 347 0.11 -5.96 15.16
N PRO A 348 1.24 -6.70 15.24
CA PRO A 348 2.49 -6.31 14.59
C PRO A 348 2.33 -6.14 13.07
N GLN A 349 2.90 -5.07 12.52
CA GLN A 349 2.75 -4.71 11.11
C GLN A 349 3.89 -5.17 10.19
N LEU A 350 3.55 -5.35 8.91
CA LEU A 350 4.46 -5.34 7.76
C LEU A 350 3.79 -4.56 6.62
N ASN A 351 4.29 -3.38 6.30
CA ASN A 351 3.66 -2.48 5.32
C ASN A 351 4.58 -2.19 4.13
N ILE A 352 3.99 -2.06 2.94
CA ILE A 352 4.55 -1.28 1.82
C ILE A 352 3.68 -0.04 1.62
N TRP A 353 4.24 1.01 1.03
CA TRP A 353 3.46 2.15 0.54
C TRP A 353 2.93 1.95 -0.89
N ASP A 354 1.85 2.64 -1.23
CA ASP A 354 1.42 2.91 -2.61
C ASP A 354 1.49 4.42 -2.92
N ASP A 355 0.78 4.91 -3.93
CA ASP A 355 0.80 6.33 -4.29
C ASP A 355 -0.01 7.23 -3.35
N HIS A 356 -1.15 6.83 -2.77
CA HIS A 356 -1.87 7.74 -1.86
C HIS A 356 -1.15 7.99 -0.53
N ASP A 357 -0.17 7.15 -0.16
CA ASP A 357 0.79 7.44 0.91
C ASP A 357 1.67 8.68 0.57
N ILE A 358 1.82 9.01 -0.73
CA ILE A 358 2.56 10.16 -1.27
C ILE A 358 1.59 11.22 -1.82
N ILE A 359 1.07 10.96 -3.01
CA ILE A 359 -0.01 11.63 -3.73
C ILE A 359 -0.45 10.71 -4.89
N ASP A 360 -1.75 10.56 -5.08
CA ASP A 360 -2.46 10.02 -6.25
C ASP A 360 -1.64 10.05 -7.56
N GLY A 361 -1.33 8.88 -8.12
CA GLY A 361 -0.58 8.68 -9.38
C GLY A 361 0.95 8.85 -9.31
N PHE A 362 1.56 8.93 -8.12
CA PHE A 362 3.00 9.15 -7.98
C PHE A 362 3.83 8.08 -8.69
N GLY A 363 4.72 8.53 -9.60
CA GLY A 363 5.56 7.68 -10.44
C GLY A 363 5.02 7.50 -11.87
N SER A 364 3.71 7.68 -12.08
CA SER A 364 3.04 7.36 -13.35
C SER A 364 2.78 8.55 -14.25
N TYR A 365 2.87 9.78 -13.73
CA TYR A 365 2.89 10.99 -14.56
C TYR A 365 4.12 11.00 -15.50
N VAL A 366 4.07 11.86 -16.52
CA VAL A 366 5.20 12.04 -17.45
C VAL A 366 6.47 12.50 -16.71
N ASN A 367 7.62 11.93 -17.08
CA ASN A 367 8.93 12.17 -16.43
C ASN A 367 9.22 13.67 -16.17
N ASP A 368 8.98 14.53 -17.16
CA ASP A 368 9.28 15.96 -17.05
C ASP A 368 8.38 16.70 -16.05
N PHE A 369 7.24 16.10 -15.67
CA PHE A 369 6.37 16.61 -14.61
C PHE A 369 6.72 16.02 -13.25
N MET A 370 7.01 14.71 -13.18
CA MET A 370 7.54 14.05 -11.97
C MET A 370 8.86 14.66 -11.47
N LYS A 371 9.65 15.26 -12.38
CA LYS A 371 10.91 15.94 -12.05
C LYS A 371 10.77 17.39 -11.58
N CYS A 372 9.56 17.97 -11.49
CA CYS A 372 9.44 19.32 -10.97
C CYS A 372 9.73 19.38 -9.46
N ASP A 373 10.16 20.55 -8.99
CA ASP A 373 10.53 20.79 -7.59
C ASP A 373 9.43 20.36 -6.60
N VAL A 374 8.16 20.54 -6.97
CA VAL A 374 7.01 20.17 -6.13
C VAL A 374 6.87 18.65 -5.98
N PHE A 375 6.91 17.89 -7.08
CA PHE A 375 6.80 16.42 -7.02
C PHE A 375 7.99 15.79 -6.28
N ARG A 376 9.19 16.36 -6.50
CA ARG A 376 10.41 15.92 -5.81
C ARG A 376 10.39 16.25 -4.31
N GLY A 377 9.86 17.42 -3.96
CA GLY A 377 9.65 17.83 -2.57
C GLY A 377 8.67 16.93 -1.82
N ILE A 378 7.45 16.75 -2.34
CA ILE A 378 6.47 15.87 -1.68
C ILE A 378 6.90 14.41 -1.65
N GLY A 379 7.62 13.92 -2.66
CA GLY A 379 8.18 12.56 -2.65
C GLY A 379 9.14 12.34 -1.48
N GLY A 380 10.05 13.28 -1.23
CA GLY A 380 10.97 13.24 -0.09
C GLY A 380 10.28 13.42 1.27
N THR A 381 9.31 14.35 1.37
CA THR A 381 8.51 14.55 2.58
C THR A 381 7.65 13.34 2.92
N ALA A 382 6.99 12.72 1.94
CA ALA A 382 6.22 11.49 2.16
C ALA A 382 7.12 10.33 2.59
N HIS A 383 8.27 10.15 1.94
CA HIS A 383 9.23 9.11 2.30
C HIS A 383 9.74 9.24 3.75
N LYS A 384 9.94 10.47 4.25
CA LYS A 384 10.26 10.75 5.67
C LYS A 384 9.27 10.07 6.62
N TYR A 385 7.98 10.28 6.39
CA TYR A 385 6.93 9.79 7.29
C TYR A 385 6.56 8.33 7.04
N TYR A 386 6.72 7.83 5.82
CA TYR A 386 6.69 6.40 5.50
C TYR A 386 7.75 5.63 6.30
N MET A 387 9.01 6.07 6.27
CA MET A 387 10.09 5.45 7.05
C MET A 387 9.82 5.49 8.56
N LEU A 388 9.39 6.64 9.09
CA LEU A 388 9.10 6.81 10.52
C LEU A 388 7.91 5.96 10.99
N PHE A 389 6.72 6.15 10.41
CA PHE A 389 5.48 5.54 10.90
C PHE A 389 5.31 4.08 10.48
N GLN A 390 5.74 3.68 9.28
CA GLN A 390 5.46 2.34 8.74
C GLN A 390 6.63 1.37 8.85
N HIS A 391 7.88 1.86 8.91
CA HIS A 391 9.08 1.03 9.05
C HIS A 391 9.81 1.18 10.40
N HIS A 392 9.47 2.19 11.20
CA HIS A 392 10.20 2.57 12.41
C HIS A 392 11.70 2.84 12.14
N LEU A 393 12.01 3.37 10.96
CA LEU A 393 13.36 3.74 10.54
C LEU A 393 13.56 5.25 10.64
N ALA A 394 14.81 5.66 10.78
CA ALA A 394 15.18 7.07 10.70
C ALA A 394 14.99 7.56 9.25
N PRO A 395 14.48 8.78 9.04
CA PRO A 395 14.35 9.34 7.69
C PRO A 395 15.75 9.62 7.11
N PRO A 396 15.86 9.76 5.77
CA PRO A 396 17.12 10.13 5.15
C PRO A 396 17.64 11.50 5.62
N PRO A 397 18.96 11.78 5.52
CA PRO A 397 19.55 13.08 5.85
C PRO A 397 19.08 14.26 4.99
N SER A 398 18.38 13.99 3.89
CA SER A 398 17.63 14.99 3.12
C SER A 398 16.22 14.48 2.83
N THR A 399 15.22 15.29 3.16
CA THR A 399 13.80 15.09 2.79
C THR A 399 13.39 15.87 1.55
N TYR A 400 14.34 16.47 0.84
CA TYR A 400 14.10 17.20 -0.41
C TYR A 400 15.04 16.68 -1.50
N THR A 401 14.56 16.59 -2.75
CA THR A 401 15.40 16.16 -3.87
C THR A 401 15.48 17.21 -4.98
N SER A 402 16.70 17.46 -5.46
CA SER A 402 16.96 18.44 -6.53
C SER A 402 17.99 17.89 -7.53
N ASP A 403 18.04 18.49 -8.73
CA ASP A 403 19.15 18.32 -9.68
C ASP A 403 20.32 19.28 -9.38
N ALA A 404 20.13 20.25 -8.49
CA ALA A 404 21.16 21.24 -8.12
C ALA A 404 22.22 20.67 -7.17
N VAL A 405 21.86 19.65 -6.38
CA VAL A 405 22.80 18.85 -5.57
C VAL A 405 23.08 17.58 -6.36
N PRO A 406 24.33 17.34 -6.82
CA PRO A 406 24.69 16.04 -7.34
C PRO A 406 24.45 15.01 -6.24
N ALA A 407 23.76 13.91 -6.56
CA ALA A 407 23.78 12.75 -5.67
C ALA A 407 25.24 12.45 -5.32
N THR A 408 25.54 12.25 -4.04
CA THR A 408 26.89 11.88 -3.61
C THR A 408 27.14 10.42 -3.99
N THR A 409 28.06 9.71 -3.34
CA THR A 409 28.33 8.29 -3.67
C THR A 409 27.05 7.45 -3.65
N GLU A 410 27.00 6.36 -4.42
CA GLU A 410 25.81 5.52 -4.65
C GLU A 410 25.11 4.99 -3.37
N GLU A 411 25.72 5.16 -2.19
CA GLU A 411 25.20 4.76 -0.87
C GLU A 411 24.49 5.90 -0.08
N GLU A 412 24.68 7.17 -0.46
CA GLU A 412 24.31 8.37 0.33
C GLU A 412 23.12 9.19 -0.22
N GLY A 413 22.57 8.84 -1.39
CA GLY A 413 21.42 9.54 -1.98
C GLY A 413 21.71 11.00 -2.35
N GLN A 414 20.85 11.93 -1.90
CA GLN A 414 21.01 13.38 -2.13
C GLN A 414 22.08 14.04 -1.22
N GLY A 415 22.65 13.32 -0.25
CA GLY A 415 23.50 13.90 0.79
C GLY A 415 22.72 14.56 1.93
N VAL A 416 23.40 15.40 2.71
CA VAL A 416 22.84 16.06 3.92
C VAL A 416 22.16 17.38 3.56
N ASP A 417 20.94 17.57 4.05
CA ASP A 417 20.23 18.85 3.97
C ASP A 417 20.41 19.69 5.25
N PRO A 418 21.10 20.85 5.20
CA PRO A 418 21.30 21.70 6.37
C PRO A 418 20.01 22.20 7.03
N ASN A 419 18.92 22.41 6.27
CA ASN A 419 17.66 22.92 6.79
C ASN A 419 17.00 21.88 7.69
N GLN A 420 17.04 20.61 7.28
CA GLN A 420 16.53 19.49 8.08
C GLN A 420 17.25 19.37 9.44
N PHE A 421 18.57 19.56 9.48
CA PHE A 421 19.36 19.48 10.72
C PHE A 421 19.40 20.79 11.53
N GLN A 422 18.79 21.88 11.06
CA GLN A 422 18.88 23.18 11.72
C GLN A 422 18.26 23.16 13.11
N GLN A 423 17.07 22.58 13.23
CA GLN A 423 16.31 22.47 14.49
C GLN A 423 15.97 21.02 14.89
N ALA A 424 16.14 20.05 13.98
CA ALA A 424 15.86 18.65 14.28
C ALA A 424 17.12 17.84 14.63
N TYR A 425 16.92 16.81 15.45
CA TYR A 425 17.75 15.63 15.51
C TYR A 425 17.25 14.60 14.49
N VAL A 426 18.18 14.03 13.70
CA VAL A 426 17.93 12.91 12.79
C VAL A 426 18.91 11.82 13.16
N HIS A 427 18.44 10.61 13.45
CA HIS A 427 19.34 9.50 13.72
C HIS A 427 20.06 9.05 12.43
N PRO A 428 21.36 8.69 12.48
CA PRO A 428 22.04 7.98 11.40
C PRO A 428 21.25 6.80 10.80
N ARG A 429 21.44 6.53 9.51
CA ARG A 429 20.73 5.46 8.78
C ARG A 429 20.89 4.10 9.49
N ILE A 430 19.76 3.47 9.80
CA ILE A 430 19.71 2.12 10.37
C ILE A 430 19.68 1.11 9.21
N THR A 431 20.55 0.11 9.24
CA THR A 431 20.50 -1.01 8.29
C THR A 431 19.92 -2.24 8.99
N GLU A 432 18.94 -2.90 8.39
CA GLU A 432 18.36 -4.15 8.90
C GLU A 432 18.47 -5.28 7.87
N PRO A 433 18.77 -6.53 8.30
CA PRO A 433 18.95 -7.66 7.39
C PRO A 433 17.64 -8.15 6.74
N GLY A 434 16.49 -7.64 7.19
CA GLY A 434 15.18 -7.92 6.58
C GLY A 434 14.92 -7.14 5.29
N TYR A 435 15.63 -6.03 5.04
CA TYR A 435 15.46 -5.26 3.81
C TYR A 435 16.33 -5.76 2.66
N ILE A 436 15.80 -5.66 1.44
CA ILE A 436 16.48 -5.88 0.17
C ILE A 436 16.45 -4.55 -0.57
N ASN A 437 17.42 -3.70 -0.24
CA ASN A 437 17.51 -2.36 -0.80
C ASN A 437 17.78 -2.43 -2.31
N GLY A 438 17.08 -1.60 -3.09
CA GLY A 438 17.36 -1.44 -4.52
C GLY A 438 18.82 -1.02 -4.74
N PRO A 439 19.53 -1.51 -5.77
CA PRO A 439 20.95 -1.23 -5.97
C PRO A 439 21.20 0.18 -6.53
N LYS A 440 20.16 0.95 -6.82
CA LYS A 440 20.22 2.31 -7.36
C LYS A 440 19.13 3.17 -6.72
N PRO A 441 19.33 4.48 -6.55
CA PRO A 441 18.28 5.38 -6.10
C PRO A 441 17.15 5.51 -7.14
N GLY A 442 15.96 5.80 -6.63
CA GLY A 442 14.76 6.09 -7.40
C GLY A 442 14.84 7.42 -8.16
N PRO A 443 14.20 7.55 -9.33
CA PRO A 443 14.39 8.69 -10.23
C PRO A 443 13.79 10.02 -9.72
N TYR A 444 12.93 9.96 -8.70
CA TYR A 444 12.20 11.13 -8.16
C TYR A 444 12.43 11.31 -6.65
N VAL A 445 12.37 10.21 -5.88
CA VAL A 445 12.61 10.22 -4.42
C VAL A 445 14.10 10.17 -4.07
N SER A 446 15.00 9.87 -5.03
CA SER A 446 16.47 9.78 -4.85
C SER A 446 16.95 8.81 -3.75
N GLU A 447 16.05 8.00 -3.21
CA GLU A 447 16.28 6.98 -2.19
C GLU A 447 16.24 5.57 -2.80
N HIS A 448 16.73 4.58 -2.07
CA HIS A 448 16.73 3.18 -2.52
C HIS A 448 15.41 2.50 -2.15
N SER A 449 14.86 1.64 -3.02
CA SER A 449 13.61 0.95 -2.73
C SER A 449 13.74 0.01 -1.53
N HIS A 450 12.83 0.05 -0.57
CA HIS A 450 12.88 -0.77 0.65
C HIS A 450 12.01 -2.03 0.54
N ASN A 451 12.42 -2.97 -0.31
CA ASN A 451 11.78 -4.29 -0.39
C ASN A 451 12.05 -5.09 0.89
N MET A 452 11.12 -5.96 1.30
CA MET A 452 11.18 -6.68 2.58
C MET A 452 11.19 -8.19 2.40
N PHE A 453 12.07 -8.90 3.09
CA PHE A 453 11.98 -10.35 3.32
C PHE A 453 11.80 -10.66 4.81
N ALA A 454 10.81 -11.48 5.13
CA ALA A 454 10.58 -11.95 6.50
C ALA A 454 10.14 -13.42 6.53
N LYS A 455 10.40 -14.10 7.64
CA LYS A 455 9.82 -15.43 7.95
C LYS A 455 8.55 -15.19 8.74
N LEU A 456 7.42 -15.77 8.34
CA LEU A 456 6.14 -15.64 9.02
C LEU A 456 5.86 -16.91 9.82
N GLY A 457 6.68 -17.15 10.85
CA GLY A 457 6.71 -18.40 11.61
C GLY A 457 7.43 -19.52 10.85
N ALA A 458 7.03 -20.78 11.12
CA ALA A 458 7.81 -21.96 10.77
C ALA A 458 7.93 -22.26 9.25
N ARG A 459 6.89 -22.04 8.44
CA ARG A 459 6.84 -22.56 7.04
C ARG A 459 6.44 -21.53 5.98
N ILE A 460 6.15 -20.29 6.37
CA ILE A 460 5.76 -19.21 5.45
C ILE A 460 6.93 -18.23 5.31
N ALA A 461 7.34 -17.97 4.07
CA ALA A 461 8.17 -16.82 3.73
C ALA A 461 7.28 -15.66 3.26
N PHE A 462 7.74 -14.43 3.47
CA PHE A 462 7.10 -13.20 3.01
C PHE A 462 8.07 -12.36 2.20
N LEU A 463 7.57 -11.77 1.11
CA LEU A 463 8.24 -10.76 0.31
C LEU A 463 7.29 -9.57 0.09
N GLY A 464 7.69 -8.38 0.52
CA GLY A 464 7.07 -7.11 0.11
C GLY A 464 7.93 -6.39 -0.92
N ILE A 465 7.33 -5.93 -2.02
CA ILE A 465 8.02 -5.17 -3.06
C ILE A 465 7.63 -3.69 -2.94
N ASP A 466 8.63 -2.82 -2.80
CA ASP A 466 8.45 -1.37 -2.90
C ASP A 466 8.34 -1.01 -4.38
N ALA A 467 7.10 -0.79 -4.81
CA ALA A 467 6.72 -0.56 -6.20
C ALA A 467 6.54 0.94 -6.52
N ARG A 468 7.01 1.86 -5.67
CA ARG A 468 6.86 3.32 -5.84
C ARG A 468 8.18 4.08 -5.87
N THR A 469 9.18 3.71 -5.06
CA THR A 469 10.48 4.44 -5.03
C THR A 469 11.16 4.48 -6.40
N GLU A 470 11.19 3.36 -7.12
CA GLU A 470 11.83 3.22 -8.44
C GLU A 470 10.88 3.50 -9.62
N ARG A 471 9.58 3.73 -9.35
CA ARG A 471 8.54 3.73 -10.38
C ARG A 471 8.71 4.87 -11.38
N THR A 472 8.48 4.52 -12.63
CA THR A 472 8.20 5.44 -13.74
C THR A 472 7.00 4.93 -14.52
N ARG A 473 6.37 5.78 -15.32
CA ARG A 473 5.33 5.40 -16.30
C ARG A 473 5.69 4.23 -17.25
N HIS A 474 6.94 3.77 -17.27
CA HIS A 474 7.41 2.72 -18.19
C HIS A 474 8.04 1.50 -17.49
N GLN A 475 8.22 1.56 -16.16
CA GLN A 475 8.89 0.52 -15.38
C GLN A 475 8.55 0.68 -13.90
N VAL A 476 8.20 -0.39 -13.20
CA VAL A 476 7.88 -0.39 -11.76
C VAL A 476 9.16 -0.45 -10.92
N ASN A 477 10.04 -1.41 -11.20
CA ASN A 477 11.32 -1.59 -10.51
C ASN A 477 12.48 -1.80 -11.49
N TYR A 478 13.71 -1.50 -11.07
CA TYR A 478 14.87 -1.79 -11.89
C TYR A 478 15.03 -3.32 -12.08
N PRO A 479 15.47 -3.80 -13.26
CA PRO A 479 15.78 -5.21 -13.47
C PRO A 479 16.78 -5.76 -12.44
N GLU A 480 17.75 -4.93 -12.02
CA GLU A 480 18.73 -5.27 -10.99
C GLU A 480 18.11 -5.42 -9.59
N THR A 481 17.04 -4.69 -9.27
CA THR A 481 16.28 -4.83 -8.01
C THR A 481 15.57 -6.17 -7.96
N TYR A 482 14.94 -6.60 -9.06
CA TYR A 482 14.40 -7.96 -9.16
C TYR A 482 15.50 -9.04 -9.06
N ASP A 483 16.70 -8.79 -9.60
CA ASP A 483 17.82 -9.72 -9.48
C ASP A 483 18.32 -9.84 -8.02
N ALA A 484 18.39 -8.75 -7.27
CA ALA A 484 18.66 -8.78 -5.82
C ALA A 484 17.59 -9.58 -5.05
N ILE A 485 16.31 -9.29 -5.29
CA ILE A 485 15.16 -9.96 -4.65
C ILE A 485 15.22 -11.48 -4.86
N PHE A 486 15.34 -11.93 -6.11
CA PHE A 486 15.34 -13.38 -6.40
C PHE A 486 16.64 -14.08 -5.99
N SER A 487 17.75 -13.37 -5.86
CA SER A 487 18.98 -13.92 -5.28
C SER A 487 18.78 -14.20 -3.79
N ARG A 488 18.28 -13.21 -3.03
CA ARG A 488 17.97 -13.36 -1.61
C ARG A 488 16.95 -14.46 -1.34
N LEU A 489 15.87 -14.56 -2.14
CA LEU A 489 14.91 -15.66 -2.01
C LEU A 489 15.55 -17.03 -2.22
N LYS A 490 16.44 -17.19 -3.22
CA LYS A 490 17.14 -18.46 -3.47
C LYS A 490 18.08 -18.82 -2.32
N GLU A 491 18.78 -17.84 -1.75
CA GLU A 491 19.67 -18.04 -0.59
C GLU A 491 18.87 -18.52 0.64
N GLU A 492 17.83 -17.78 1.03
CA GLU A 492 16.97 -18.11 2.17
C GLU A 492 16.28 -19.48 2.01
N PHE A 493 15.79 -19.80 0.81
CA PHE A 493 15.12 -21.06 0.53
C PHE A 493 16.11 -22.24 0.50
N SER A 494 17.32 -22.03 -0.02
CA SER A 494 18.38 -23.05 0.01
C SER A 494 18.87 -23.31 1.43
N ALA A 495 19.01 -22.25 2.25
CA ALA A 495 19.39 -22.36 3.65
C ALA A 495 18.32 -23.12 4.46
N ALA A 496 17.04 -22.74 4.31
CA ALA A 496 15.90 -23.39 4.97
C ALA A 496 15.74 -24.87 4.57
N ALA A 497 15.93 -25.19 3.29
CA ALA A 497 15.94 -26.58 2.83
C ALA A 497 17.11 -27.38 3.41
N SER A 498 18.31 -26.78 3.47
CA SER A 498 19.52 -27.42 4.00
C SER A 498 19.48 -27.63 5.52
N SER A 499 18.76 -26.79 6.26
CA SER A 499 18.52 -26.96 7.71
C SER A 499 17.39 -27.94 8.05
N GLY A 500 16.77 -28.57 7.03
CA GLY A 500 15.66 -29.51 7.23
C GLY A 500 14.31 -28.84 7.59
N GLN A 501 14.22 -27.52 7.49
CA GLN A 501 13.00 -26.74 7.74
C GLN A 501 12.60 -25.91 6.50
N PRO A 502 12.31 -26.58 5.35
CA PRO A 502 11.98 -25.87 4.11
C PRO A 502 10.65 -25.14 4.23
N PHE A 503 10.62 -23.89 3.74
CA PHE A 503 9.38 -23.17 3.50
C PHE A 503 8.42 -23.98 2.62
N LYS A 504 7.12 -23.76 2.80
CA LYS A 504 6.03 -24.34 2.00
C LYS A 504 5.26 -23.29 1.21
N HIS A 505 5.21 -22.07 1.73
CA HIS A 505 4.50 -20.95 1.13
C HIS A 505 5.39 -19.72 1.02
N LEU A 506 5.21 -18.95 -0.06
CA LEU A 506 5.68 -17.58 -0.21
C LEU A 506 4.47 -16.67 -0.36
N ILE A 507 4.28 -15.75 0.59
CA ILE A 507 3.36 -14.63 0.48
C ILE A 507 4.10 -13.48 -0.20
N LEU A 508 3.68 -13.10 -1.39
CA LEU A 508 4.17 -11.92 -2.10
C LEU A 508 3.16 -10.77 -1.94
N LEU A 509 3.60 -9.63 -1.44
CA LEU A 509 2.80 -8.41 -1.32
C LEU A 509 3.16 -7.43 -2.44
N LEU A 510 2.13 -7.00 -3.17
CA LEU A 510 2.17 -5.94 -4.17
C LEU A 510 1.08 -4.92 -3.83
N GLY A 511 1.34 -3.63 -4.08
CA GLY A 511 0.30 -2.60 -3.93
C GLY A 511 -0.88 -2.85 -4.88
N VAL A 512 -0.57 -3.04 -6.16
CA VAL A 512 -1.57 -3.21 -7.23
C VAL A 512 -1.77 -4.69 -7.64
N PRO A 513 -3.02 -5.18 -7.86
CA PRO A 513 -3.30 -6.55 -8.30
C PRO A 513 -2.65 -6.95 -9.62
N ILE A 514 -2.14 -8.18 -9.69
CA ILE A 514 -1.40 -8.69 -10.84
C ILE A 514 -2.21 -9.65 -11.73
N ALA A 515 -3.20 -10.36 -11.17
CA ALA A 515 -4.12 -11.26 -11.90
C ALA A 515 -5.55 -10.67 -11.94
N TYR A 516 -5.72 -9.59 -12.70
CA TYR A 516 -6.93 -8.76 -12.73
C TYR A 516 -7.43 -8.51 -14.17
N PRO A 517 -8.71 -8.14 -14.42
CA PRO A 517 -9.18 -7.89 -15.79
C PRO A 517 -8.41 -6.75 -16.46
N ARG A 518 -8.07 -6.92 -17.74
CA ARG A 518 -7.41 -5.86 -18.52
C ARG A 518 -8.39 -4.74 -18.82
N LEU A 519 -8.03 -3.54 -18.40
CA LEU A 519 -8.82 -2.32 -18.57
C LEU A 519 -8.32 -1.42 -19.72
N THR A 520 -7.33 -1.84 -20.50
CA THR A 520 -6.67 -1.07 -21.57
C THR A 520 -7.55 -0.64 -22.76
N TRP A 521 -8.88 -0.83 -22.69
CA TRP A 521 -9.79 -0.13 -23.59
C TRP A 521 -10.29 1.18 -23.01
N LEU A 522 -10.31 1.35 -21.67
CA LEU A 522 -10.98 2.48 -21.02
C LEU A 522 -10.29 3.78 -21.44
N GLU A 523 -8.97 3.74 -21.63
CA GLU A 523 -8.18 4.65 -22.47
C GLU A 523 -8.94 5.05 -23.75
N ASN A 524 -9.28 4.11 -24.64
CA ASN A 524 -9.98 4.36 -25.90
C ASN A 524 -11.43 4.87 -25.74
N ILE A 525 -12.14 4.50 -24.66
CA ILE A 525 -13.50 5.01 -24.39
C ILE A 525 -13.43 6.43 -23.86
N PHE A 526 -12.53 6.73 -22.94
CA PHE A 526 -12.40 8.03 -22.26
C PHE A 526 -11.56 9.06 -23.03
N SER A 527 -10.75 8.63 -24.00
CA SER A 527 -10.14 9.47 -25.04
C SER A 527 -11.06 9.68 -26.25
N SER A 528 -12.21 9.01 -26.31
CA SER A 528 -13.16 9.11 -27.42
C SER A 528 -13.72 10.54 -27.57
N PRO A 529 -13.88 11.06 -28.80
CA PRO A 529 -14.54 12.35 -29.05
C PRO A 529 -15.95 12.46 -28.45
N PHE A 530 -16.65 11.34 -28.24
CA PHE A 530 -17.96 11.31 -27.61
C PHE A 530 -17.96 11.65 -26.10
N ILE A 531 -16.81 11.54 -25.41
CA ILE A 531 -16.63 11.97 -24.02
C ILE A 531 -16.26 13.47 -23.95
N ALA A 532 -15.78 14.08 -25.05
CA ALA A 532 -15.35 15.48 -25.06
C ALA A 532 -16.44 16.49 -24.60
N PRO A 533 -17.73 16.33 -24.94
CA PRO A 533 -18.79 17.21 -24.40
C PRO A 533 -18.92 17.10 -22.87
N ILE A 534 -18.77 15.90 -22.30
CA ILE A 534 -18.86 15.66 -20.85
C ILE A 534 -17.63 16.25 -20.14
N LYS A 535 -16.41 16.02 -20.68
CA LYS A 535 -15.18 16.66 -20.20
C LYS A 535 -15.28 18.19 -20.25
N LEU A 536 -15.81 18.75 -21.33
CA LEU A 536 -16.01 20.20 -21.49
C LEU A 536 -17.06 20.76 -20.51
N LEU A 537 -18.14 20.03 -20.26
CA LEU A 537 -19.20 20.41 -19.33
C LEU A 537 -18.69 20.39 -17.88
N ASN A 538 -17.97 19.34 -17.48
CA ASN A 538 -17.42 19.24 -16.13
C ASN A 538 -16.40 20.36 -15.87
N ARG A 539 -15.49 20.60 -16.83
CA ARG A 539 -14.51 21.69 -16.80
C ARG A 539 -15.12 23.11 -16.80
N ARG A 540 -16.39 23.28 -17.19
CA ARG A 540 -17.09 24.58 -17.21
C ARG A 540 -18.02 24.82 -16.03
N ILE A 541 -18.57 23.76 -15.42
CA ILE A 541 -19.67 23.89 -14.44
C ILE A 541 -19.30 23.33 -13.05
N GLY A 542 -18.21 22.57 -12.91
CA GLY A 542 -17.70 22.12 -11.60
C GLY A 542 -18.58 21.09 -10.89
N LEU A 543 -19.54 20.46 -11.59
CA LEU A 543 -20.54 19.54 -11.03
C LEU A 543 -20.10 18.06 -10.99
N GLY A 544 -18.79 17.77 -10.97
CA GLY A 544 -18.26 16.42 -11.05
C GLY A 544 -16.86 16.27 -10.48
N GLY A 545 -16.61 16.87 -9.31
CA GLY A 545 -15.31 16.88 -8.62
C GLY A 545 -14.95 15.59 -7.85
N SER A 546 -15.31 14.40 -8.37
CA SER A 546 -14.97 13.11 -7.75
C SER A 546 -14.82 11.98 -8.81
N PHE A 547 -14.42 12.34 -10.04
CA PHE A 547 -14.26 11.42 -11.17
C PHE A 547 -13.17 11.85 -12.18
N PHE A 548 -12.41 12.91 -11.92
CA PHE A 548 -11.46 13.50 -12.89
C PHE A 548 -10.23 14.07 -12.21
N ASN A 549 -9.03 13.64 -12.65
CA ASN A 549 -7.79 14.06 -12.05
C ASN A 549 -7.51 15.54 -12.40
N SER A 550 -7.17 16.32 -11.37
CA SER A 550 -6.88 17.75 -11.48
C SER A 550 -5.54 18.06 -12.17
N PHE A 551 -4.68 17.05 -12.36
CA PHE A 551 -3.33 17.26 -12.89
C PHE A 551 -3.27 17.39 -14.42
N ASP A 552 -4.05 16.62 -15.17
CA ASP A 552 -4.09 16.70 -16.65
C ASP A 552 -5.53 16.72 -17.25
N GLY A 553 -6.56 16.41 -16.46
CA GLY A 553 -7.94 16.25 -16.93
C GLY A 553 -8.28 14.86 -17.47
N SER A 554 -7.50 13.84 -17.08
CA SER A 554 -7.88 12.43 -17.11
C SER A 554 -9.13 12.18 -16.25
N ILE A 555 -9.63 10.96 -16.29
CA ILE A 555 -10.60 10.43 -15.33
C ILE A 555 -9.77 9.70 -14.29
N ASP A 556 -10.09 9.74 -12.99
CA ASP A 556 -9.24 9.10 -11.96
C ASP A 556 -8.98 7.61 -12.34
N LEU A 557 -10.05 6.92 -12.75
CA LEU A 557 -10.08 5.58 -13.40
C LEU A 557 -9.39 5.47 -14.79
N LEU A 558 -8.48 6.38 -15.16
CA LEU A 558 -7.53 6.26 -16.28
C LEU A 558 -6.10 6.13 -15.78
N ASP A 559 -5.75 6.82 -14.69
CA ASP A 559 -4.39 6.83 -14.17
C ASP A 559 -4.11 5.49 -13.44
N ASP A 560 -5.08 4.99 -12.67
CA ASP A 560 -5.16 3.59 -12.17
C ASP A 560 -4.79 2.54 -13.24
N LEU A 561 -5.13 2.81 -14.51
CA LEU A 561 -4.98 1.84 -15.60
C LEU A 561 -3.58 1.79 -16.19
N ASP A 562 -2.85 2.90 -16.18
CA ASP A 562 -1.43 2.95 -16.53
C ASP A 562 -0.60 2.38 -15.37
N ASP A 563 -1.07 2.52 -14.11
CA ASP A 563 -0.45 2.00 -12.89
C ASP A 563 -0.49 0.47 -12.74
N HIS A 564 -1.56 -0.16 -13.25
CA HIS A 564 -1.76 -1.59 -13.22
C HIS A 564 -0.63 -2.38 -13.91
N TYR A 565 -0.14 -3.45 -13.26
CA TYR A 565 0.75 -4.45 -13.89
C TYR A 565 0.18 -5.03 -15.21
N THR A 566 -1.14 -4.99 -15.38
CA THR A 566 -1.83 -5.48 -16.59
C THR A 566 -1.80 -4.50 -17.77
N ALA A 567 -1.34 -3.26 -17.56
CA ALA A 567 -1.13 -2.22 -18.55
C ALA A 567 -0.17 -2.66 -19.68
N ARG A 568 -0.28 -2.01 -20.84
CA ARG A 568 0.52 -2.37 -22.02
C ARG A 568 2.03 -2.14 -21.82
N THR A 569 2.39 -1.13 -21.04
CA THR A 569 3.76 -0.78 -20.63
C THR A 569 4.35 -1.87 -19.73
N HIS A 570 3.70 -2.17 -18.62
CA HIS A 570 4.20 -3.07 -17.57
C HIS A 570 4.05 -4.57 -17.89
N LYS A 571 3.27 -4.96 -18.92
CA LYS A 571 3.04 -6.38 -19.25
C LYS A 571 4.32 -7.23 -19.39
N LYS A 572 5.43 -6.69 -19.90
CA LYS A 572 6.70 -7.44 -20.01
C LYS A 572 7.33 -7.73 -18.65
N GLU A 573 7.37 -6.71 -17.80
CA GLU A 573 7.89 -6.73 -16.44
C GLU A 573 7.06 -7.69 -15.57
N ARG A 574 5.72 -7.53 -15.61
CA ARG A 574 4.74 -8.47 -15.05
C ARG A 574 5.03 -9.92 -15.44
N ASN A 575 5.11 -10.21 -16.75
CA ASN A 575 5.31 -11.57 -17.22
C ASN A 575 6.66 -12.14 -16.74
N CYS A 576 7.72 -11.33 -16.75
CA CYS A 576 9.03 -11.71 -16.20
C CYS A 576 8.93 -12.07 -14.71
N LEU A 577 8.26 -11.25 -13.89
CA LEU A 577 8.03 -11.52 -12.47
C LEU A 577 7.31 -12.86 -12.25
N ILE A 578 6.19 -13.08 -12.95
CA ILE A 578 5.42 -14.34 -12.81
C ILE A 578 6.25 -15.57 -13.22
N HIS A 579 6.96 -15.54 -14.35
CA HIS A 579 7.78 -16.71 -14.74
C HIS A 579 8.96 -16.97 -13.77
N ARG A 580 9.54 -15.92 -13.16
CA ARG A 580 10.55 -16.08 -12.11
C ARG A 580 9.95 -16.71 -10.84
N LEU A 581 8.73 -16.32 -10.44
CA LEU A 581 8.00 -16.95 -9.34
C LEU A 581 7.69 -18.42 -9.64
N GLN A 582 7.18 -18.74 -10.84
CA GLN A 582 6.95 -20.12 -11.28
C GLN A 582 8.25 -20.96 -11.24
N THR A 583 9.37 -20.40 -11.71
CA THR A 583 10.69 -21.04 -11.65
C THR A 583 11.09 -21.35 -10.20
N LEU A 584 10.88 -20.40 -9.28
CA LEU A 584 11.18 -20.54 -7.86
C LEU A 584 10.28 -21.60 -7.18
N SER A 585 8.99 -21.60 -7.51
CA SER A 585 8.02 -22.61 -7.06
C SER A 585 8.43 -24.02 -7.48
N ALA A 586 8.85 -24.22 -8.73
CA ALA A 586 9.35 -25.49 -9.21
C ALA A 586 10.71 -25.88 -8.59
N GLU A 587 11.58 -24.90 -8.36
CA GLU A 587 12.94 -25.14 -7.84
C GLU A 587 12.94 -25.62 -6.37
N PHE A 588 12.03 -25.07 -5.54
CA PHE A 588 11.98 -25.35 -4.09
C PHE A 588 10.70 -26.06 -3.62
N SER A 589 9.77 -26.37 -4.52
CA SER A 589 8.43 -26.90 -4.19
C SER A 589 7.64 -26.01 -3.22
N ILE A 590 7.65 -24.70 -3.48
CA ILE A 590 6.96 -23.68 -2.67
C ILE A 590 5.74 -23.15 -3.42
N ARG A 591 4.59 -23.07 -2.74
CA ARG A 591 3.37 -22.43 -3.25
C ARG A 591 3.48 -20.92 -3.11
N VAL A 592 3.18 -20.16 -4.16
CA VAL A 592 3.11 -18.68 -4.10
C VAL A 592 1.65 -18.24 -3.98
N THR A 593 1.41 -17.30 -3.07
CA THR A 593 0.16 -16.55 -2.94
C THR A 593 0.49 -15.06 -2.99
N ILE A 594 -0.20 -14.31 -3.85
CA ILE A 594 0.02 -12.88 -4.06
C ILE A 594 -1.10 -12.09 -3.38
N LEU A 595 -0.76 -11.08 -2.60
CA LEU A 595 -1.68 -10.11 -2.00
C LEU A 595 -1.65 -8.82 -2.83
N GLY A 596 -2.81 -8.25 -3.12
CA GLY A 596 -2.97 -7.01 -3.88
C GLY A 596 -4.08 -6.12 -3.32
N GLY A 597 -3.84 -4.81 -3.34
CA GLY A 597 -4.70 -3.76 -2.83
C GLY A 597 -5.32 -2.89 -3.93
N ASP A 598 -5.24 -1.56 -3.76
CA ASP A 598 -5.52 -0.50 -4.74
C ASP A 598 -6.99 -0.40 -5.26
N VAL A 599 -7.53 -1.44 -5.88
CA VAL A 599 -8.75 -1.40 -6.73
C VAL A 599 -10.11 -1.23 -6.02
N HIS A 600 -10.12 -0.90 -4.72
CA HIS A 600 -11.28 -0.68 -3.84
C HIS A 600 -12.40 -1.75 -3.86
N LEU A 601 -12.16 -2.96 -4.39
CA LEU A 601 -13.08 -4.10 -4.32
C LEU A 601 -12.40 -5.43 -3.98
N ALA A 602 -13.17 -6.38 -3.43
CA ALA A 602 -12.71 -7.74 -3.19
C ALA A 602 -12.76 -8.59 -4.47
N ALA A 603 -11.70 -9.33 -4.74
CA ALA A 603 -11.64 -10.29 -5.84
C ALA A 603 -10.62 -11.41 -5.58
N LEU A 604 -10.62 -12.46 -6.42
CA LEU A 604 -9.56 -13.45 -6.39
C LEU A 604 -9.16 -13.89 -7.81
N GLY A 605 -7.95 -13.47 -8.19
CA GLY A 605 -7.28 -13.89 -9.41
C GLY A 605 -6.49 -15.18 -9.22
N ARG A 606 -6.15 -15.85 -10.30
CA ARG A 606 -5.19 -16.96 -10.30
C ARG A 606 -4.48 -17.11 -11.64
N PHE A 607 -3.23 -17.57 -11.56
CA PHE A 607 -2.52 -18.26 -12.64
C PHE A 607 -2.64 -19.77 -12.41
N TYR A 608 -2.62 -20.57 -13.47
CA TYR A 608 -2.69 -22.05 -13.40
C TYR A 608 -2.18 -22.67 -14.70
N SER A 609 -1.70 -23.90 -14.65
CA SER A 609 -1.35 -24.66 -15.86
C SER A 609 -2.57 -24.83 -16.76
N ASN A 610 -2.38 -24.65 -18.07
CA ASN A 610 -3.43 -24.80 -19.07
C ASN A 610 -4.11 -26.18 -18.92
N PRO A 611 -5.46 -26.27 -18.88
CA PRO A 611 -6.16 -27.52 -18.58
C PRO A 611 -5.85 -28.69 -19.51
N SER A 612 -5.33 -28.44 -20.72
CA SER A 612 -4.88 -29.48 -21.65
C SER A 612 -3.66 -30.28 -21.16
N LEU A 613 -2.83 -29.67 -20.29
CA LEU A 613 -1.64 -30.31 -19.72
C LEU A 613 -1.97 -31.38 -18.66
N ASN A 614 -3.19 -31.39 -18.13
CA ASN A 614 -3.67 -32.35 -17.13
C ASN A 614 -2.74 -32.49 -15.90
N ILE A 615 -2.32 -31.35 -15.33
CA ILE A 615 -1.50 -31.29 -14.12
C ILE A 615 -2.41 -31.04 -12.92
N PRO A 616 -2.46 -31.93 -11.90
CA PRO A 616 -3.18 -31.67 -10.65
C PRO A 616 -2.57 -30.47 -9.91
N THR A 617 -3.40 -29.60 -9.33
CA THR A 617 -2.97 -28.31 -8.76
C THR A 617 -1.94 -28.45 -7.65
N GLU A 618 -2.04 -29.50 -6.83
CA GLU A 618 -1.06 -29.84 -5.79
C GLU A 618 0.35 -30.15 -6.35
N ASN A 619 0.45 -30.47 -7.64
CA ASN A 619 1.70 -30.65 -8.38
C ASN A 619 1.97 -29.50 -9.37
N ASP A 620 1.07 -28.53 -9.51
CA ASP A 620 1.18 -27.44 -10.47
C ASP A 620 1.98 -26.27 -9.88
N TYR A 621 3.24 -26.15 -10.25
CA TYR A 621 4.08 -25.00 -9.89
C TYR A 621 3.64 -23.68 -10.55
N ARG A 622 2.76 -23.73 -11.57
CA ARG A 622 2.19 -22.56 -12.23
C ARG A 622 0.95 -22.03 -11.52
N TYR A 623 0.35 -22.79 -10.60
CA TYR A 623 -0.77 -22.33 -9.80
C TYR A 623 -0.32 -21.31 -8.75
N ILE A 624 -0.76 -20.07 -8.93
CA ILE A 624 -0.48 -18.92 -8.08
C ILE A 624 -1.78 -18.17 -7.88
N ALA A 625 -2.30 -18.14 -6.65
CA ALA A 625 -3.48 -17.36 -6.31
C ALA A 625 -3.10 -15.89 -6.07
N ASN A 626 -3.97 -14.96 -6.47
CA ASN A 626 -3.85 -13.54 -6.15
C ASN A 626 -5.11 -13.09 -5.39
N VAL A 627 -4.97 -12.97 -4.07
CA VAL A 627 -5.99 -12.44 -3.17
C VAL A 627 -6.03 -10.93 -3.32
N VAL A 628 -7.16 -10.38 -3.73
CA VAL A 628 -7.36 -8.93 -3.85
C VAL A 628 -8.30 -8.50 -2.74
N SER A 629 -7.77 -7.70 -1.80
CA SER A 629 -8.51 -7.23 -0.63
C SER A 629 -8.29 -5.74 -0.43
N SER A 630 -9.15 -4.98 -1.12
CA SER A 630 -9.21 -3.52 -1.07
C SER A 630 -10.69 -3.11 -1.12
N ALA A 631 -11.16 -2.02 -0.53
CA ALA A 631 -10.52 -1.21 0.51
C ALA A 631 -10.99 -1.66 1.90
N ILE A 632 -10.18 -1.48 2.95
CA ILE A 632 -10.66 -1.68 4.33
C ILE A 632 -11.44 -0.47 4.85
N VAL A 633 -11.13 0.74 4.38
CA VAL A 633 -11.83 1.99 4.77
C VAL A 633 -12.51 2.68 3.60
N ASN A 634 -11.82 2.82 2.46
CA ASN A 634 -12.27 3.70 1.37
C ASN A 634 -13.60 3.27 0.73
N LYS A 635 -14.26 4.20 0.04
CA LYS A 635 -15.53 3.93 -0.66
C LYS A 635 -15.31 2.88 -1.77
N PRO A 636 -16.15 1.85 -1.89
CA PRO A 636 -16.04 0.89 -2.99
C PRO A 636 -16.45 1.52 -4.34
N PRO A 637 -15.95 1.00 -5.48
CA PRO A 637 -16.32 1.51 -6.79
C PRO A 637 -17.78 1.21 -7.10
N PRO A 638 -18.47 2.02 -7.94
CA PRO A 638 -19.87 1.81 -8.25
C PRO A 638 -20.15 0.41 -8.82
N ALA A 639 -21.28 -0.20 -8.45
CA ALA A 639 -21.67 -1.54 -8.87
C ALA A 639 -21.61 -1.76 -10.40
N ALA A 640 -21.82 -0.71 -11.20
CA ALA A 640 -21.66 -0.75 -12.66
C ALA A 640 -20.22 -1.07 -13.10
N VAL A 641 -19.20 -0.56 -12.39
CA VAL A 641 -17.77 -0.81 -12.65
C VAL A 641 -17.43 -2.26 -12.32
N ALA A 642 -17.83 -2.76 -11.15
CA ALA A 642 -17.67 -4.17 -10.77
C ALA A 642 -18.34 -5.11 -11.78
N ASN A 643 -19.57 -4.78 -12.22
CA ASN A 643 -20.27 -5.55 -13.25
C ASN A 643 -19.57 -5.52 -14.63
N LEU A 644 -18.87 -4.44 -14.96
CA LEU A 644 -18.09 -4.30 -16.20
C LEU A 644 -16.81 -5.14 -16.15
N LEU A 645 -16.08 -5.08 -15.04
CA LEU A 645 -14.91 -5.92 -14.74
C LEU A 645 -15.26 -7.40 -14.85
N SER A 646 -16.37 -7.80 -14.21
CA SER A 646 -16.91 -9.15 -14.26
C SER A 646 -17.20 -9.65 -15.67
N ARG A 647 -17.86 -8.83 -16.50
CA ARG A 647 -18.11 -9.12 -17.93
C ARG A 647 -16.82 -9.30 -18.75
N ARG A 648 -15.67 -8.86 -18.23
CA ARG A 648 -14.35 -8.97 -18.88
C ARG A 648 -13.35 -9.82 -18.15
N ASN A 649 -13.79 -10.57 -17.15
CA ASN A 649 -13.10 -11.77 -16.69
C ASN A 649 -13.09 -12.81 -17.83
N LYS A 650 -12.16 -12.63 -18.78
CA LYS A 650 -11.81 -13.58 -19.82
C LYS A 650 -10.68 -14.46 -19.30
N ILE A 651 -10.68 -15.72 -19.73
CA ILE A 651 -9.47 -16.53 -19.65
C ILE A 651 -8.46 -15.84 -20.56
N HIS A 652 -7.29 -15.59 -20.00
CA HIS A 652 -6.16 -15.02 -20.70
C HIS A 652 -4.99 -16.01 -20.61
N HIS A 653 -4.05 -15.88 -21.53
CA HIS A 653 -2.88 -16.76 -21.61
C HIS A 653 -1.65 -15.91 -21.33
N LEU A 654 -0.90 -16.26 -20.29
CA LEU A 654 0.39 -15.65 -19.97
C LEU A 654 1.44 -16.12 -20.99
N ASP A 655 1.41 -17.42 -21.29
CA ASP A 655 2.18 -18.12 -22.33
C ASP A 655 1.36 -19.30 -22.89
N HIS A 656 1.98 -20.30 -23.53
CA HIS A 656 1.30 -21.48 -24.07
C HIS A 656 0.88 -22.53 -23.02
N GLU A 657 1.42 -22.46 -21.80
CA GLU A 657 1.26 -23.44 -20.73
C GLU A 657 0.56 -22.88 -19.49
N THR A 658 0.41 -21.56 -19.39
CA THR A 658 -0.13 -20.84 -18.24
C THR A 658 -1.34 -19.99 -18.63
N ASP A 659 -2.49 -20.32 -18.04
CA ASP A 659 -3.72 -19.54 -18.12
C ASP A 659 -3.85 -18.63 -16.88
N GLU A 660 -4.57 -17.51 -17.02
CA GLU A 660 -4.91 -16.58 -15.94
C GLU A 660 -6.40 -16.19 -15.99
N THR A 661 -7.06 -16.08 -14.84
CA THR A 661 -8.50 -15.73 -14.72
C THR A 661 -8.84 -15.28 -13.30
N LEU A 662 -10.00 -14.66 -13.09
CA LEU A 662 -10.62 -14.61 -11.75
C LEU A 662 -11.58 -15.78 -11.55
N ILE A 663 -11.60 -16.34 -10.34
CA ILE A 663 -12.51 -17.41 -9.93
C ILE A 663 -13.86 -16.82 -9.49
N LYS A 664 -14.93 -17.59 -9.62
CA LYS A 664 -16.27 -17.29 -9.09
C LYS A 664 -16.32 -17.53 -7.56
N LEU A 665 -15.67 -16.66 -6.79
CA LEU A 665 -15.58 -16.74 -5.33
C LEU A 665 -16.88 -16.33 -4.61
N PHE A 666 -17.62 -15.35 -5.16
CA PHE A 666 -18.80 -14.79 -4.48
C PHE A 666 -20.06 -15.56 -4.87
N ASP A 667 -20.47 -16.50 -4.01
CA ASP A 667 -21.66 -17.34 -4.22
C ASP A 667 -22.99 -16.60 -3.96
N ARG A 668 -22.93 -15.50 -3.21
CA ARG A 668 -24.05 -14.62 -2.84
C ARG A 668 -23.56 -13.22 -2.43
N ASP A 669 -24.47 -12.27 -2.33
CA ASP A 669 -24.21 -10.96 -1.73
C ASP A 669 -23.99 -11.07 -0.19
N PRO A 670 -23.24 -10.13 0.44
CA PRO A 670 -22.96 -10.18 1.89
C PRO A 670 -24.20 -10.11 2.79
N GLU A 671 -25.26 -9.46 2.32
CA GLU A 671 -26.54 -9.30 3.02
C GLU A 671 -27.64 -9.99 2.21
N ASP A 672 -28.35 -10.95 2.84
CA ASP A 672 -29.32 -11.78 2.14
C ASP A 672 -30.52 -10.94 1.67
N GLY A 673 -30.73 -10.86 0.35
CA GLY A 673 -31.78 -10.06 -0.28
C GLY A 673 -31.35 -8.65 -0.72
N VAL A 674 -30.14 -8.19 -0.37
CA VAL A 674 -29.62 -6.87 -0.76
C VAL A 674 -28.51 -7.02 -1.79
N ALA A 675 -28.85 -6.80 -3.06
CA ALA A 675 -27.91 -6.95 -4.18
C ALA A 675 -26.86 -5.83 -4.20
N LYS A 676 -25.57 -6.18 -4.07
CA LYS A 676 -24.43 -5.28 -4.30
C LYS A 676 -24.05 -5.22 -5.78
N THR A 677 -24.28 -6.32 -6.52
CA THR A 677 -23.95 -6.43 -7.95
C THR A 677 -25.08 -7.08 -8.76
N ALA A 678 -24.90 -7.21 -10.08
CA ALA A 678 -25.85 -7.93 -10.90
C ALA A 678 -25.64 -9.45 -10.78
N LYS A 679 -26.70 -10.25 -10.86
CA LYS A 679 -26.73 -11.72 -10.63
C LYS A 679 -25.73 -12.58 -11.44
N HIS A 680 -25.05 -12.02 -12.45
CA HIS A 680 -24.00 -12.69 -13.21
C HIS A 680 -22.58 -12.46 -12.64
N ASN A 681 -22.45 -11.57 -11.65
CA ASN A 681 -21.17 -11.14 -11.11
C ASN A 681 -20.81 -11.86 -9.82
N ASN A 682 -20.06 -12.95 -9.98
CA ASN A 682 -19.62 -13.80 -8.86
C ASN A 682 -18.11 -13.69 -8.62
N VAL A 683 -17.43 -12.69 -9.21
CA VAL A 683 -15.95 -12.63 -9.34
C VAL A 683 -15.33 -11.34 -8.78
N THR A 684 -16.15 -10.32 -8.52
CA THR A 684 -15.76 -9.04 -7.88
C THR A 684 -16.87 -8.61 -6.94
N MET A 685 -16.53 -8.10 -5.75
CA MET A 685 -17.51 -7.63 -4.77
C MET A 685 -17.16 -6.19 -4.30
N PRO A 686 -17.90 -5.16 -4.74
CA PRO A 686 -17.68 -3.75 -4.39
C PRO A 686 -18.27 -3.42 -3.01
N SER A 687 -17.61 -3.92 -1.98
CA SER A 687 -17.88 -3.65 -0.55
C SER A 687 -16.53 -3.57 0.15
N ARG A 688 -16.44 -2.79 1.24
CA ARG A 688 -15.21 -2.73 2.06
C ARG A 688 -14.87 -4.10 2.62
N ASN A 689 -13.59 -4.41 2.77
CA ASN A 689 -13.15 -5.76 3.16
C ASN A 689 -11.71 -5.81 3.69
N PHE A 690 -11.39 -6.94 4.33
CA PHE A 690 -10.03 -7.37 4.67
C PHE A 690 -9.90 -8.89 4.47
N ALA A 691 -8.69 -9.43 4.46
CA ALA A 691 -8.47 -10.87 4.32
C ALA A 691 -7.82 -11.49 5.57
N MET A 692 -8.15 -12.76 5.83
CA MET A 692 -7.55 -13.62 6.85
C MET A 692 -6.88 -14.80 6.16
N ILE A 693 -5.64 -15.10 6.53
CA ILE A 693 -4.83 -16.18 5.93
C ILE A 693 -4.15 -16.98 7.06
N THR A 694 -4.39 -18.29 7.09
CA THR A 694 -3.84 -19.20 8.11
C THR A 694 -3.39 -20.52 7.48
N GLU A 695 -2.24 -21.04 7.89
CA GLU A 695 -1.83 -22.40 7.53
C GLU A 695 -2.66 -23.44 8.28
N ASN A 696 -3.17 -24.44 7.56
CA ASN A 696 -3.71 -25.68 8.09
C ASN A 696 -2.54 -26.52 8.65
N SER A 697 -2.06 -26.14 9.83
CA SER A 697 -0.75 -26.56 10.34
C SER A 697 -0.60 -28.08 10.47
N PRO A 698 0.48 -28.70 9.95
CA PRO A 698 0.72 -30.13 10.08
C PRO A 698 0.73 -30.65 11.53
N THR A 699 1.02 -29.79 12.52
CA THR A 699 1.04 -30.14 13.94
C THR A 699 -0.35 -30.38 14.53
N ASN A 700 -1.42 -29.81 13.94
CA ASN A 700 -2.81 -30.01 14.35
C ASN A 700 -3.24 -31.50 14.32
N GLY A 701 -2.59 -32.32 13.48
CA GLY A 701 -2.87 -33.77 13.41
C GLY A 701 -2.34 -34.56 14.62
N SER A 702 -1.30 -34.06 15.29
CA SER A 702 -0.60 -34.76 16.38
C SER A 702 -1.34 -34.68 17.72
N SER A 703 -2.24 -33.71 17.91
CA SER A 703 -2.98 -33.53 19.17
C SER A 703 -4.11 -34.55 19.40
N SER A 704 -4.37 -35.45 18.44
CA SER A 704 -5.37 -36.52 18.60
C SER A 704 -4.78 -37.84 19.13
N SER A 705 -3.47 -37.92 19.39
CA SER A 705 -2.78 -39.13 19.86
C SER A 705 -1.95 -38.89 21.12
N SER A 706 -2.60 -38.45 22.20
CA SER A 706 -1.99 -38.37 23.52
C SER A 706 -2.04 -39.72 24.25
N ASN A 707 -0.94 -40.49 24.19
CA ASN A 707 -0.42 -41.36 25.27
C ASN A 707 0.84 -42.12 24.79
N GLY A 708 1.96 -41.96 25.49
CA GLY A 708 3.14 -42.84 25.33
C GLY A 708 4.44 -42.14 24.91
N GLU A 709 5.36 -42.08 25.87
CA GLU A 709 6.78 -41.71 25.86
C GLU A 709 7.57 -41.69 24.52
N GLY A 710 8.47 -40.70 24.41
CA GLY A 710 9.89 -41.01 24.16
C GLY A 710 10.48 -40.73 22.77
N TYR A 711 11.44 -39.79 22.75
CA TYR A 711 12.49 -39.56 21.74
C TYR A 711 12.17 -38.88 20.40
N LEU A 712 13.03 -37.89 20.10
CA LEU A 712 13.13 -37.18 18.84
C LEU A 712 13.62 -38.12 17.72
N ALA A 713 12.86 -38.20 16.63
CA ALA A 713 13.30 -38.72 15.34
C ALA A 713 12.76 -37.81 14.23
N PRO A 714 13.51 -37.59 13.13
CA PRO A 714 13.01 -36.81 12.00
C PRO A 714 11.80 -37.50 11.37
N PRO A 715 10.82 -36.77 10.81
CA PRO A 715 9.62 -37.36 10.24
C PRO A 715 9.96 -38.17 8.99
N GLN A 716 10.18 -39.48 9.18
CA GLN A 716 10.14 -40.45 8.09
C GLN A 716 8.77 -40.39 7.43
N ALA A 717 8.75 -40.48 6.10
CA ALA A 717 7.56 -40.29 5.28
C ALA A 717 6.38 -41.15 5.77
N ALA A 718 5.46 -40.52 6.50
CA ALA A 718 4.23 -41.16 6.94
C ALA A 718 3.46 -41.61 5.69
N ARG A 719 3.26 -42.93 5.56
CA ARG A 719 2.31 -43.46 4.59
C ARG A 719 0.94 -42.83 4.92
N PRO A 720 0.21 -42.27 3.94
CA PRO A 720 -1.09 -41.68 4.21
C PRO A 720 -2.03 -42.77 4.74
N GLN A 721 -2.30 -42.74 6.05
CA GLN A 721 -3.42 -43.49 6.59
C GLN A 721 -4.68 -42.80 6.08
N THR A 722 -5.48 -43.56 5.35
CA THR A 722 -6.73 -43.09 4.77
C THR A 722 -7.73 -42.79 5.87
N ALA A 723 -7.78 -41.54 6.32
CA ALA A 723 -8.97 -41.03 6.97
C ALA A 723 -10.16 -41.26 6.03
N GLN A 724 -11.25 -41.79 6.56
CA GLN A 724 -12.52 -41.90 5.83
C GLN A 724 -13.15 -40.51 5.69
N SER A 725 -12.64 -39.73 4.75
CA SER A 725 -13.41 -38.68 4.09
C SER A 725 -14.34 -39.33 3.06
N ASP A 726 -15.55 -38.79 2.88
CA ASP A 726 -16.48 -39.16 1.82
C ASP A 726 -15.92 -38.78 0.43
N ASN A 727 -14.93 -39.53 -0.04
CA ASN A 727 -14.11 -39.19 -1.19
C ASN A 727 -14.71 -39.70 -2.51
N THR A 728 -15.96 -39.34 -2.76
CA THR A 728 -16.72 -39.73 -3.96
C THR A 728 -16.82 -38.58 -4.97
N GLY A 729 -15.68 -37.99 -5.37
CA GLY A 729 -15.66 -37.12 -6.55
C GLY A 729 -14.43 -36.23 -6.83
N ALA A 730 -13.54 -36.01 -5.87
CA ALA A 730 -12.59 -34.88 -5.94
C ALA A 730 -11.43 -35.01 -6.96
N HIS A 731 -11.09 -36.23 -7.42
CA HIS A 731 -9.84 -36.49 -8.16
C HIS A 731 -9.82 -36.10 -9.65
N ASN A 732 -10.88 -35.50 -10.21
CA ASN A 732 -10.92 -35.05 -11.61
C ASN A 732 -11.85 -33.84 -11.84
N LEU A 733 -11.67 -32.76 -11.08
CA LEU A 733 -12.39 -31.50 -11.31
C LEU A 733 -11.87 -30.78 -12.57
N ARG A 734 -12.41 -31.15 -13.74
CA ARG A 734 -12.21 -30.44 -15.01
C ARG A 734 -13.47 -29.67 -15.42
N PRO A 735 -13.74 -28.49 -14.84
CA PRO A 735 -14.92 -27.70 -15.22
C PRO A 735 -14.82 -27.23 -16.67
N LYS A 736 -15.94 -27.23 -17.39
CA LYS A 736 -16.03 -26.63 -18.74
C LYS A 736 -15.84 -25.11 -18.74
N ASP A 737 -16.04 -24.46 -17.60
CA ASP A 737 -15.72 -23.05 -17.36
C ASP A 737 -14.56 -22.96 -16.34
N PRO A 738 -13.31 -22.72 -16.80
CA PRO A 738 -12.13 -22.51 -15.94
C PRO A 738 -12.21 -21.35 -14.93
N ARG A 739 -13.36 -20.70 -14.74
CA ARG A 739 -13.66 -19.77 -13.62
C ARG A 739 -14.31 -20.46 -12.42
N LEU A 740 -14.65 -21.74 -12.54
CA LEU A 740 -15.18 -22.59 -11.47
C LEU A 740 -14.03 -23.32 -10.74
N PRO A 741 -14.29 -24.01 -9.61
CA PRO A 741 -13.29 -24.79 -8.89
C PRO A 741 -12.55 -25.81 -9.77
N ILE A 742 -11.21 -25.81 -9.69
CA ILE A 742 -10.33 -26.75 -10.43
C ILE A 742 -9.62 -27.76 -9.51
N HIS A 743 -9.71 -27.61 -8.19
CA HIS A 743 -9.16 -28.55 -7.22
C HIS A 743 -9.99 -28.61 -5.92
N ALA A 744 -9.71 -29.60 -5.07
CA ALA A 744 -10.46 -29.88 -3.85
C ALA A 744 -10.62 -28.64 -2.93
N GLY A 745 -9.53 -27.91 -2.67
CA GLY A 745 -9.56 -26.68 -1.87
C GLY A 745 -10.35 -25.48 -2.43
N GLU A 746 -10.89 -25.57 -3.66
CA GLU A 746 -11.83 -24.58 -4.19
C GLU A 746 -13.29 -25.08 -4.20
N VAL A 747 -13.54 -26.35 -3.85
CA VAL A 747 -14.91 -26.91 -3.85
C VAL A 747 -15.75 -26.17 -2.81
N ASN A 748 -16.89 -25.64 -3.24
CA ASN A 748 -17.75 -24.75 -2.43
C ASN A 748 -17.07 -23.43 -2.01
N CYS A 749 -16.09 -22.92 -2.77
CA CYS A 749 -15.50 -21.61 -2.54
C CYS A 749 -16.57 -20.51 -2.42
N GLY A 750 -16.36 -19.59 -1.49
CA GLY A 750 -17.32 -18.56 -1.09
C GLY A 750 -17.78 -18.74 0.34
N SER A 751 -19.01 -18.33 0.64
CA SER A 751 -19.52 -18.28 2.03
C SER A 751 -19.82 -19.65 2.66
N GLY A 752 -19.94 -20.70 1.84
CA GLY A 752 -20.09 -22.09 2.30
C GLY A 752 -18.78 -22.86 2.51
N HIS A 753 -17.63 -22.24 2.28
CA HIS A 753 -16.32 -22.91 2.37
C HIS A 753 -15.84 -23.05 3.83
N LYS A 754 -15.09 -24.11 4.17
CA LYS A 754 -14.54 -24.29 5.54
C LYS A 754 -13.75 -23.07 6.02
N ALA A 755 -12.95 -22.49 5.12
CA ALA A 755 -12.13 -21.31 5.41
C ALA A 755 -12.95 -20.05 5.73
N ALA A 756 -14.24 -20.00 5.37
CA ALA A 756 -15.14 -18.89 5.70
C ALA A 756 -15.73 -18.99 7.13
N SER A 757 -15.73 -20.19 7.73
CA SER A 757 -16.18 -20.44 9.11
C SER A 757 -15.04 -20.13 10.10
N PRO A 758 -15.26 -19.25 11.10
CA PRO A 758 -14.29 -19.00 12.18
C PRO A 758 -13.88 -20.27 12.94
N GLU A 759 -14.79 -21.23 13.05
CA GLU A 759 -14.61 -22.49 13.77
C GLU A 759 -13.69 -23.48 13.02
N GLN A 760 -13.63 -23.39 11.69
CA GLN A 760 -12.91 -24.33 10.82
C GLN A 760 -11.67 -23.73 10.13
N HIS A 761 -11.57 -22.41 10.03
CA HIS A 761 -10.45 -21.71 9.38
C HIS A 761 -9.11 -22.09 10.02
N GLY A 762 -8.19 -22.63 9.22
CA GLY A 762 -6.84 -23.01 9.66
C GLY A 762 -6.78 -24.22 10.60
N LYS A 763 -7.89 -24.97 10.77
CA LYS A 763 -7.96 -26.16 11.64
C LYS A 763 -7.59 -27.47 10.95
N GLY A 764 -7.31 -27.46 9.65
CA GLY A 764 -6.78 -28.62 8.93
C GLY A 764 -5.32 -28.91 9.31
N SER A 765 -4.76 -29.98 8.74
CA SER A 765 -3.40 -30.46 9.04
C SER A 765 -2.59 -30.90 7.81
N ASP A 766 -2.98 -30.48 6.62
CA ASP A 766 -2.34 -30.84 5.34
C ASP A 766 -1.26 -29.84 4.88
N GLY A 767 -1.00 -28.78 5.66
CA GLY A 767 -0.06 -27.72 5.30
C GLY A 767 -0.55 -26.78 4.19
N SER A 768 -1.83 -26.83 3.82
CA SER A 768 -2.44 -25.85 2.90
C SER A 768 -2.70 -24.49 3.58
N LEU A 769 -3.00 -23.44 2.83
CA LEU A 769 -3.42 -22.14 3.38
C LEU A 769 -4.94 -21.96 3.25
N ASP A 770 -5.64 -21.74 4.36
CA ASP A 770 -6.99 -21.20 4.33
C ASP A 770 -6.95 -19.69 4.10
N VAL A 771 -7.73 -19.22 3.13
CA VAL A 771 -7.94 -17.80 2.83
C VAL A 771 -9.41 -17.47 3.02
N CYS A 772 -9.70 -16.35 3.66
CA CYS A 772 -11.05 -15.81 3.84
C CYS A 772 -11.06 -14.31 3.60
N ILE A 773 -11.82 -13.84 2.61
CA ILE A 773 -12.08 -12.41 2.44
C ILE A 773 -13.34 -12.06 3.24
N ARG A 774 -13.19 -11.15 4.19
CA ARG A 774 -14.22 -10.66 5.12
C ARG A 774 -14.83 -9.39 4.54
N VAL A 775 -15.98 -9.51 3.90
CA VAL A 775 -16.64 -8.44 3.14
C VAL A 775 -17.77 -7.80 3.93
N GLU A 776 -17.81 -6.47 3.97
CA GLU A 776 -18.83 -5.65 4.60
C GLU A 776 -20.27 -6.01 4.15
N ILE A 777 -21.12 -6.21 5.15
CA ILE A 777 -22.55 -6.48 5.00
C ILE A 777 -23.27 -5.16 4.65
N ASN A 778 -23.19 -4.18 5.54
CA ASN A 778 -23.90 -2.91 5.44
C ASN A 778 -23.00 -1.74 5.88
N GLN A 779 -22.74 -0.79 4.98
CA GLN A 779 -21.91 0.41 5.24
C GLN A 779 -22.48 1.34 6.32
N SER A 780 -23.79 1.27 6.56
CA SER A 780 -24.49 2.04 7.58
C SER A 780 -24.51 1.34 8.95
N ASP A 781 -23.92 0.13 9.09
CA ASP A 781 -23.74 -0.52 10.38
C ASP A 781 -22.45 0.01 11.04
N PRO A 782 -22.52 0.82 12.11
CA PRO A 782 -21.33 1.33 12.78
C PRO A 782 -20.50 0.23 13.43
N GLU A 783 -21.00 -1.00 13.56
CA GLU A 783 -20.24 -2.16 14.03
C GLU A 783 -19.36 -2.80 12.95
N GLY A 784 -19.48 -2.39 11.67
CA GLY A 784 -18.61 -2.86 10.58
C GLY A 784 -18.67 -4.38 10.39
N LYS A 785 -19.87 -4.99 10.48
CA LYS A 785 -20.02 -6.44 10.38
C LYS A 785 -19.73 -6.94 8.96
N THR A 786 -19.03 -8.07 8.86
CA THR A 786 -18.62 -8.66 7.58
C THR A 786 -19.05 -10.13 7.44
N ARG A 787 -19.21 -10.60 6.20
CA ARG A 787 -19.39 -12.02 5.81
C ARG A 787 -18.09 -12.57 5.24
N GLY A 788 -17.72 -13.79 5.60
CA GLY A 788 -16.56 -14.48 5.04
C GLY A 788 -16.85 -15.14 3.70
N TYR A 789 -15.88 -15.09 2.79
CA TYR A 789 -15.84 -15.82 1.52
C TYR A 789 -14.48 -16.51 1.42
N GLY A 790 -14.47 -17.84 1.44
CA GLY A 790 -13.25 -18.61 1.65
C GLY A 790 -12.90 -19.61 0.55
N LEU A 791 -11.63 -20.02 0.55
CA LEU A 791 -11.08 -21.17 -0.18
C LEU A 791 -9.79 -21.66 0.52
N THR A 792 -9.30 -22.84 0.14
CA THR A 792 -8.03 -23.41 0.61
C THR A 792 -7.04 -23.54 -0.56
N ILE A 793 -5.88 -22.90 -0.45
CA ILE A 793 -4.77 -22.98 -1.41
C ILE A 793 -3.89 -24.19 -1.03
N PRO A 794 -3.76 -25.23 -1.89
CA PRO A 794 -2.99 -26.43 -1.56
C PRO A 794 -1.49 -26.14 -1.52
N ALA A 795 -0.77 -26.80 -0.61
CA ALA A 795 0.68 -26.87 -0.65
C ALA A 795 1.18 -27.42 -2.00
N LEU A 796 2.41 -27.08 -2.40
CA LEU A 796 3.03 -27.60 -3.62
C LEU A 796 3.88 -28.84 -3.30
N GLY A 797 3.63 -29.94 -4.01
CA GLY A 797 4.36 -31.22 -3.93
C GLY A 797 5.17 -31.52 -5.18
N TYR A 798 5.82 -30.52 -5.79
CA TYR A 798 6.49 -30.65 -7.07
C TYR A 798 7.72 -31.55 -7.01
N LYS A 799 7.82 -32.49 -7.96
CA LYS A 799 8.93 -33.45 -8.12
C LYS A 799 9.45 -33.53 -9.56
N GLY A 800 9.07 -32.59 -10.41
CA GLY A 800 9.46 -32.55 -11.82
C GLY A 800 10.85 -31.93 -12.05
N PRO A 801 11.33 -31.89 -13.31
CA PRO A 801 12.57 -31.23 -13.66
C PRO A 801 12.46 -29.71 -13.46
N LYS A 802 13.52 -29.05 -13.00
CA LYS A 802 13.55 -27.58 -12.90
C LYS A 802 13.29 -26.96 -14.29
N PRO A 803 12.34 -26.02 -14.45
CA PRO A 803 12.12 -25.31 -15.70
C PRO A 803 13.34 -24.44 -16.05
N ALA A 804 13.47 -24.07 -17.33
CA ALA A 804 14.57 -23.24 -17.80
C ALA A 804 14.57 -21.87 -17.08
N SER A 805 15.74 -21.46 -16.57
CA SER A 805 15.85 -20.20 -15.82
C SER A 805 15.59 -18.99 -16.72
N VAL A 806 14.63 -18.16 -16.32
CA VAL A 806 14.34 -16.87 -16.98
C VAL A 806 15.37 -15.83 -16.56
N ALA A 807 16.33 -15.55 -17.44
CA ALA A 807 17.31 -14.48 -17.23
C ALA A 807 16.68 -13.10 -17.50
N ALA A 808 16.66 -12.22 -16.50
CA ALA A 808 16.08 -10.87 -16.61
C ALA A 808 16.66 -10.06 -17.79
N SER A 809 17.97 -10.15 -17.99
CA SER A 809 18.71 -9.48 -19.08
C SER A 809 18.27 -9.87 -20.49
N SER A 810 17.59 -11.01 -20.67
CA SER A 810 17.07 -11.46 -21.97
C SER A 810 15.76 -10.77 -22.37
N ILE A 811 14.96 -10.30 -21.42
CA ILE A 811 13.62 -9.71 -21.65
C ILE A 811 13.70 -8.17 -21.75
N PHE A 812 14.49 -7.53 -20.89
CA PHE A 812 14.66 -6.07 -20.87
C PHE A 812 15.59 -5.52 -21.95
N GLY A 813 16.28 -6.40 -22.69
CA GLY A 813 16.96 -6.06 -23.94
C GLY A 813 18.16 -5.12 -23.78
N ARG A 814 19.34 -5.69 -23.54
CA ARG A 814 20.61 -4.96 -23.71
C ARG A 814 20.67 -4.40 -25.13
N ARG A 815 20.50 -3.08 -25.29
CA ARG A 815 20.71 -2.37 -26.54
C ARG A 815 22.18 -2.57 -26.90
N ARG A 816 22.48 -3.50 -27.83
CA ARG A 816 23.86 -3.77 -28.28
C ARG A 816 24.49 -2.44 -28.67
N SER A 817 25.51 -2.02 -27.92
CA SER A 817 26.41 -0.97 -28.38
C SER A 817 26.99 -1.46 -29.70
N ARG A 818 26.65 -0.78 -30.80
CA ARG A 818 27.38 -0.97 -32.05
C ARG A 818 28.78 -0.46 -31.78
N SER A 819 29.74 -1.37 -31.64
CA SER A 819 31.14 -0.98 -31.68
C SER A 819 31.38 -0.28 -33.01
N VAL A 820 31.81 0.97 -32.93
CA VAL A 820 32.30 1.69 -34.10
C VAL A 820 33.56 0.94 -34.53
N ARG A 821 33.47 0.15 -35.60
CA ARG A 821 34.66 -0.36 -36.28
C ARG A 821 35.32 0.82 -36.97
N SER A 822 36.51 1.16 -36.53
CA SER A 822 37.42 2.04 -37.26
C SER A 822 37.82 1.40 -38.58
N HIS A 823 37.50 2.08 -39.68
CA HIS A 823 38.25 2.06 -40.94
C HIS A 823 38.30 3.51 -41.45
#